data_AF-N1R8X1-F1
#
_entry.id   AF-N1R8X1-F1
#
_cell.length_a   1.000
_cell.length_b   1.000
_cell.length_c   1.000
_cell.angle_alpha   90.00
_cell.angle_beta   90.00
_cell.angle_gamma   90.00
#
_symmetry.space_group_name_H-M   'P 1'
#
loop_
_entity.id
_entity.type
_entity.pdbx_description
1 polymer ?
#
loop_
_entity_poly.entity_id
_entity_poly.type
_entity_poly.pdbx_seq_one_letter_code
_entity_poly.pdbx_strand_id
1 'polypeptide(L)'
;MGKSRRARGHAARKDPIAKTVKPPSDPELAALRESKILPVINDLKSADPKSRSAAASAISNIIQDEKCRKLLLREQIVHTITTQTLTDAALESRAAGWGILRILAQEEEPDFCVHLYRVDILTAIEFAAKSMTEMLLSKDLEFQKRSKPEQATILSIASSLISLLTALAEAQDDILEAISRNTTITRFLLLLTSDELASSPDIVSLRSDALACLMILCEDNEELSDKVVNSKEYRTYGTLLSLRKTANSDGVLACGVLHNLFSSLDGQDIALGADNSLLIPTLSQALKTFEPGQMTDAVGWANPVEYQQLALEILASIGTTLNTSAEAEPQKEEKPEVKDDEEMGDADEEISDGEEEGGEEDDDEMDDDELEADMEMVTGADRNEEDSNIDDLPILKTLIDNALPELIRIASLSPTDDVSLRLQGHALSALNNIAWSVSLIDFSDLHNAPIQNAWDPVGRALWTQVIAPILATDTADIDLATHVTSLAWGVARSLRGRPNTPFADEHRRFIALYQATKGSPAAQNLEDPFQSLSVKCIGVLGQLALDPAPIDRNHDIGTFLITLLAGLPETPTADAVEALNQVFDIYADESYSYDKEVFWNNNFLKHLDETVPKVRTMIKSIDKRANSELRLRADEAVLNLNRFLTYKRKNKPQA
;
A
#
# COMPACT_ATOMS: atom_id res chain seq x y z
N MET A 1 5.25 -64.62 45.91
CA MET A 1 5.70 -64.56 44.50
C MET A 1 4.97 -63.40 43.80
N GLY A 2 5.65 -62.28 43.58
CA GLY A 2 5.14 -61.17 42.77
C GLY A 2 6.25 -60.72 41.81
N LYS A 3 6.13 -61.08 40.53
CA LYS A 3 7.13 -60.78 39.50
C LYS A 3 7.07 -59.30 39.13
N SER A 4 8.20 -58.61 39.28
CA SER A 4 8.41 -57.24 38.79
C SER A 4 8.26 -57.16 37.27
N ARG A 5 7.44 -56.20 36.81
CA ARG A 5 7.21 -55.89 35.38
C ARG A 5 8.35 -55.00 34.88
N ARG A 6 9.12 -55.49 33.89
CA ARG A 6 10.12 -54.71 33.16
C ARG A 6 9.50 -53.47 32.51
N ALA A 7 10.10 -52.30 32.74
CA ALA A 7 9.79 -51.06 32.03
C ALA A 7 10.00 -51.24 30.52
N ARG A 8 8.99 -50.87 29.72
CA ARG A 8 9.10 -50.76 28.27
C ARG A 8 9.98 -49.56 27.96
N GLY A 9 11.17 -49.82 27.41
CA GLY A 9 12.03 -48.76 26.89
C GLY A 9 11.28 -47.93 25.83
N HIS A 10 11.33 -46.61 25.98
CA HIS A 10 10.93 -45.70 24.92
C HIS A 10 11.78 -46.00 23.68
N ALA A 11 11.13 -46.45 22.60
CA ALA A 11 11.76 -46.51 21.30
C ALA A 11 12.17 -45.08 20.91
N ALA A 12 13.46 -44.88 20.67
CA ALA A 12 13.98 -43.65 20.10
C ALA A 12 13.13 -43.23 18.89
N ARG A 13 12.70 -41.97 18.83
CA ARG A 13 12.03 -41.39 17.66
C ARG A 13 12.90 -41.71 16.43
N LYS A 14 12.37 -42.52 15.52
CA LYS A 14 13.05 -42.87 14.26
C LYS A 14 13.24 -41.59 13.44
N ASP A 15 14.48 -41.33 13.05
CA ASP A 15 14.85 -40.23 12.15
C ASP A 15 14.02 -40.30 10.85
N PRO A 16 13.18 -39.29 10.55
CA PRO A 16 12.39 -39.24 9.32
C PRO A 16 13.24 -39.21 8.04
N ILE A 17 14.47 -38.68 8.11
CA ILE A 17 15.37 -38.45 6.98
C ILE A 17 16.07 -39.76 6.56
N ALA A 18 16.24 -40.70 7.49
CA ALA A 18 16.84 -42.01 7.23
C ALA A 18 15.93 -42.99 6.45
N LYS A 19 14.69 -42.60 6.10
CA LYS A 19 13.78 -43.44 5.32
C LYS A 19 14.09 -43.36 3.83
N THR A 20 14.37 -44.51 3.22
CA THR A 20 14.45 -44.65 1.76
C THR A 20 13.18 -44.12 1.09
N VAL A 21 13.32 -43.14 0.20
CA VAL A 21 12.20 -42.55 -0.54
C VAL A 21 11.57 -43.63 -1.43
N LYS A 22 10.29 -43.92 -1.17
CA LYS A 22 9.54 -44.93 -1.93
C LYS A 22 9.32 -44.44 -3.38
N PRO A 23 9.31 -45.31 -4.39
CA PRO A 23 8.97 -44.91 -5.75
C PRO A 23 7.54 -44.34 -5.83
N PRO A 24 7.23 -43.48 -6.82
CA PRO A 24 5.86 -43.04 -7.08
C PRO A 24 4.96 -44.24 -7.40
N SER A 25 3.67 -44.16 -7.07
CA SER A 25 2.71 -45.20 -7.44
C SER A 25 2.41 -45.22 -8.94
N ASP A 26 2.58 -44.07 -9.59
CA ASP A 26 2.45 -43.93 -11.04
C ASP A 26 3.70 -44.50 -11.74
N PRO A 27 3.54 -45.49 -12.65
CA PRO A 27 4.65 -46.11 -13.37
C PRO A 27 5.40 -45.14 -14.29
N GLU A 28 4.75 -44.12 -14.86
CA GLU A 28 5.43 -43.12 -15.70
C GLU A 28 6.36 -42.24 -14.87
N LEU A 29 5.88 -41.76 -13.71
CA LEU A 29 6.70 -40.98 -12.77
C LEU A 29 7.83 -41.83 -12.17
N ALA A 30 7.61 -43.13 -11.94
CA ALA A 30 8.65 -44.04 -11.49
C ALA A 30 9.75 -44.22 -12.55
N ALA A 31 9.39 -44.42 -13.82
CA ALA A 31 10.34 -44.51 -14.91
C ALA A 31 11.10 -43.18 -15.13
N LEU A 32 10.42 -42.05 -15.03
CA LEU A 32 11.02 -40.71 -15.12
C LEU A 32 12.02 -40.47 -13.98
N ARG A 33 11.65 -40.87 -12.76
CA ARG A 33 12.54 -40.82 -11.58
C ARG A 33 13.82 -41.62 -11.80
N GLU A 34 13.71 -42.86 -12.27
CA GLU A 34 14.88 -43.74 -12.47
C GLU A 34 15.78 -43.28 -13.62
N SER A 35 15.19 -42.79 -14.71
CA SER A 35 15.94 -42.42 -15.92
C SER A 35 16.56 -41.02 -15.88
N LYS A 36 15.91 -40.04 -15.23
CA LYS A 36 16.35 -38.64 -15.24
C LYS A 36 16.70 -38.06 -13.88
N ILE A 37 15.98 -38.42 -12.81
CA ILE A 37 16.12 -37.75 -11.51
C ILE A 37 17.24 -38.38 -10.67
N LEU A 38 17.20 -39.70 -10.46
CA LEU A 38 18.20 -40.39 -9.64
C LEU A 38 19.65 -40.25 -10.15
N PRO A 39 19.94 -40.33 -11.47
CA PRO A 39 21.30 -40.15 -11.96
C PRO A 39 21.86 -38.78 -11.57
N VAL A 40 21.09 -37.71 -11.76
CA VAL A 40 21.53 -36.34 -11.51
C VAL A 40 21.69 -36.07 -10.02
N ILE A 41 20.83 -36.63 -9.16
CA ILE A 41 21.01 -36.55 -7.70
C ILE A 41 22.26 -37.29 -7.25
N ASN A 42 22.56 -38.45 -7.83
CA ASN A 42 23.77 -39.21 -7.48
C ASN A 42 25.03 -38.46 -7.91
N ASP A 43 25.01 -37.84 -9.09
CA ASP A 43 26.11 -37.00 -9.57
C ASP A 43 26.28 -35.75 -8.69
N LEU A 44 25.18 -35.16 -8.19
CA LEU A 44 25.23 -34.05 -7.22
C LEU A 44 25.84 -34.47 -5.86
N LYS A 45 25.69 -35.74 -5.47
CA LYS A 45 26.28 -36.34 -4.26
C LYS A 45 27.70 -36.85 -4.49
N SER A 46 28.21 -36.78 -5.72
CA SER A 46 29.54 -37.26 -6.06
C SER A 46 30.63 -36.45 -5.34
N ALA A 47 31.74 -37.10 -5.00
CA ALA A 47 32.91 -36.41 -4.45
C ALA A 47 33.69 -35.62 -5.53
N ASP A 48 33.40 -35.83 -6.82
CA ASP A 48 34.03 -35.11 -7.93
C ASP A 48 33.35 -33.75 -8.18
N PRO A 49 34.06 -32.61 -8.01
CA PRO A 49 33.51 -31.29 -8.26
C PRO A 49 32.96 -31.09 -9.69
N LYS A 50 33.56 -31.75 -10.69
CA LYS A 50 33.10 -31.64 -12.08
C LYS A 50 31.76 -32.34 -12.29
N SER A 51 31.63 -33.56 -11.77
CA SER A 51 30.35 -34.31 -11.75
C SER A 51 29.24 -33.51 -11.06
N ARG A 52 29.52 -32.87 -9.92
CA ARG A 52 28.54 -32.02 -9.21
C ARG A 52 28.14 -30.77 -9.98
N SER A 53 29.11 -30.06 -10.56
CA SER A 53 28.83 -28.86 -11.34
C SER A 53 27.99 -29.19 -12.58
N ALA A 54 28.33 -30.28 -13.30
CA ALA A 54 27.54 -30.76 -14.42
C ALA A 54 26.12 -31.21 -14.00
N ALA A 55 26.01 -31.91 -12.87
CA ALA A 55 24.73 -32.30 -12.31
C ALA A 55 23.86 -31.08 -11.99
N ALA A 56 24.44 -30.07 -11.34
CA ALA A 56 23.69 -28.89 -10.97
C ALA A 56 23.23 -28.07 -12.19
N SER A 57 24.06 -27.94 -13.24
CA SER A 57 23.61 -27.38 -14.52
C SER A 57 22.50 -28.21 -15.18
N ALA A 58 22.53 -29.54 -15.06
CA ALA A 58 21.45 -30.39 -15.54
C ALA A 58 20.16 -30.18 -14.73
N ILE A 59 20.26 -30.03 -13.40
CA ILE A 59 19.11 -29.76 -12.53
C ILE A 59 18.44 -28.44 -12.93
N SER A 60 19.20 -27.37 -13.18
CA SER A 60 18.63 -26.07 -13.58
C SER A 60 17.77 -26.14 -14.84
N ASN A 61 18.00 -27.11 -15.73
CA ASN A 61 17.14 -27.34 -16.90
C ASN A 61 15.96 -28.28 -16.60
N ILE A 62 16.18 -29.31 -15.79
CA ILE A 62 15.17 -30.32 -15.45
C ILE A 62 14.07 -29.73 -14.56
N ILE A 63 14.41 -28.77 -13.72
CA ILE A 63 13.52 -28.16 -12.72
C ILE A 63 12.41 -27.29 -13.31
N GLN A 64 12.57 -26.88 -14.59
CA GLN A 64 11.57 -26.14 -15.36
C GLN A 64 10.33 -27.01 -15.66
N ASP A 65 10.48 -28.35 -15.66
CA ASP A 65 9.36 -29.28 -15.78
C ASP A 65 8.76 -29.57 -14.40
N GLU A 66 7.47 -29.26 -14.23
CA GLU A 66 6.77 -29.39 -12.95
C GLU A 66 6.87 -30.82 -12.38
N LYS A 67 6.66 -31.86 -13.20
CA LYS A 67 6.72 -33.25 -12.75
C LYS A 67 8.12 -33.62 -12.25
N CYS A 68 9.16 -33.20 -12.98
CA CYS A 68 10.54 -33.42 -12.57
C CYS A 68 10.88 -32.64 -11.29
N ARG A 69 10.41 -31.39 -11.15
CA ARG A 69 10.59 -30.56 -9.95
C ARG A 69 9.99 -31.21 -8.71
N LYS A 70 8.73 -31.67 -8.77
CA LYS A 70 8.09 -32.38 -7.65
C LYS A 70 8.82 -33.70 -7.31
N LEU A 71 9.36 -34.41 -8.30
CA LEU A 71 10.19 -35.60 -8.05
C LEU A 71 11.53 -35.27 -7.37
N LEU A 72 12.21 -34.20 -7.78
CA LEU A 72 13.45 -33.72 -7.14
C LEU A 72 13.20 -33.36 -5.67
N LEU A 73 12.13 -32.62 -5.38
CA LEU A 73 11.72 -32.28 -4.01
C LEU A 73 11.44 -33.54 -3.18
N ARG A 74 10.75 -34.52 -3.75
CA ARG A 74 10.47 -35.80 -3.10
C ARG A 74 11.74 -36.58 -2.75
N GLU A 75 12.76 -36.51 -3.61
CA GLU A 75 14.09 -37.09 -3.36
C GLU A 75 14.99 -36.27 -2.42
N GLN A 76 14.42 -35.30 -1.69
CA GLN A 76 15.12 -34.52 -0.67
C GLN A 76 16.30 -33.73 -1.25
N ILE A 77 16.11 -33.13 -2.43
CA ILE A 77 17.12 -32.31 -3.08
C ILE A 77 17.55 -31.12 -2.20
N VAL A 78 16.62 -30.47 -1.49
CA VAL A 78 16.88 -29.35 -0.58
C VAL A 78 17.84 -29.78 0.54
N HIS A 79 17.59 -30.93 1.17
CA HIS A 79 18.48 -31.48 2.19
C HIS A 79 19.87 -31.79 1.64
N THR A 80 19.94 -32.35 0.44
CA THR A 80 21.23 -32.65 -0.22
C THR A 80 22.02 -31.36 -0.48
N ILE A 81 21.36 -30.32 -1.00
CA ILE A 81 21.99 -29.03 -1.30
C ILE A 81 22.51 -28.37 -0.01
N THR A 82 21.66 -28.25 1.00
CA THR A 82 21.99 -27.55 2.26
C THR A 82 23.08 -28.25 3.07
N THR A 83 23.17 -29.58 3.02
CA THR A 83 24.14 -30.34 3.83
C THR A 83 25.43 -30.73 3.11
N GLN A 84 25.46 -30.71 1.77
CA GLN A 84 26.61 -31.18 0.99
C GLN A 84 27.10 -30.14 -0.02
N THR A 85 26.18 -29.55 -0.79
CA THR A 85 26.55 -28.68 -1.92
C THR A 85 26.96 -27.28 -1.47
N LEU A 86 26.21 -26.67 -0.53
CA LEU A 86 26.50 -25.32 -0.02
C LEU A 86 27.73 -25.26 0.90
N THR A 87 28.08 -26.39 1.50
CA THR A 87 29.24 -26.53 2.41
C THR A 87 30.52 -26.96 1.68
N ASP A 88 30.49 -27.08 0.35
CA ASP A 88 31.64 -27.54 -0.42
C ASP A 88 32.75 -26.48 -0.51
N ALA A 89 34.00 -26.93 -0.59
CA ALA A 89 35.15 -26.04 -0.74
C ALA A 89 35.19 -25.34 -2.11
N ALA A 90 34.67 -25.97 -3.16
CA ALA A 90 34.65 -25.39 -4.51
C ALA A 90 33.55 -24.32 -4.63
N LEU A 91 33.93 -23.13 -5.11
CA LEU A 91 33.01 -22.02 -5.27
C LEU A 91 31.92 -22.32 -6.30
N GLU A 92 32.28 -23.03 -7.37
CA GLU A 92 31.39 -23.44 -8.45
C GLU A 92 30.31 -24.41 -7.97
N SER A 93 30.65 -25.31 -7.03
CA SER A 93 29.68 -26.22 -6.41
C SER A 93 28.66 -25.42 -5.61
N ARG A 94 29.12 -24.47 -4.79
CA ARG A 94 28.24 -23.60 -3.99
C ARG A 94 27.34 -22.73 -4.86
N ALA A 95 27.90 -22.13 -5.91
CA ALA A 95 27.14 -21.34 -6.90
C ALA A 95 26.00 -22.14 -7.52
N ALA A 96 26.27 -23.39 -7.88
CA ALA A 96 25.26 -24.23 -8.48
C ALA A 96 24.17 -24.65 -7.48
N GLY A 97 24.54 -24.91 -6.21
CA GLY A 97 23.57 -25.15 -5.13
C GLY A 97 22.63 -23.97 -4.90
N TRP A 98 23.17 -22.75 -4.82
CA TRP A 98 22.36 -21.53 -4.70
C TRP A 98 21.47 -21.30 -5.92
N GLY A 99 21.99 -21.54 -7.14
CA GLY A 99 21.21 -21.43 -8.37
C GLY A 99 20.02 -22.39 -8.43
N ILE A 100 20.16 -23.62 -7.94
CA ILE A 100 19.04 -24.58 -7.85
C ILE A 100 17.98 -24.09 -6.86
N LEU A 101 18.40 -23.65 -5.66
CA LEU A 101 17.47 -23.13 -4.65
C LEU A 101 16.71 -21.91 -5.17
N ARG A 102 17.39 -20.99 -5.86
CA ARG A 102 16.75 -19.83 -6.51
C ARG A 102 15.64 -20.26 -7.45
N ILE A 103 15.91 -21.19 -8.36
CA ILE A 103 14.89 -21.62 -9.34
C ILE A 103 13.74 -22.35 -8.64
N LEU A 104 14.03 -23.17 -7.61
CA LEU A 104 12.96 -23.80 -6.82
C LEU A 104 12.06 -22.76 -6.16
N ALA A 105 12.63 -21.71 -5.57
CA ALA A 105 11.87 -20.65 -4.92
C ALA A 105 11.02 -19.82 -5.90
N GLN A 106 11.49 -19.64 -7.14
CA GLN A 106 10.76 -18.91 -8.19
C GLN A 106 9.61 -19.73 -8.80
N GLU A 107 9.72 -21.06 -8.79
CA GLU A 107 8.82 -21.97 -9.52
C GLU A 107 7.81 -22.70 -8.62
N GLU A 108 8.02 -22.67 -7.31
CA GLU A 108 7.14 -23.27 -6.31
C GLU A 108 6.28 -22.20 -5.61
N GLU A 109 5.24 -22.64 -4.91
CA GLU A 109 4.37 -21.75 -4.16
C GLU A 109 5.09 -21.13 -2.94
N PRO A 110 4.59 -20.01 -2.38
CA PRO A 110 5.23 -19.33 -1.24
C PRO A 110 5.47 -20.24 -0.02
N ASP A 111 4.70 -21.32 0.14
CA ASP A 111 4.89 -22.32 1.20
C ASP A 111 6.25 -23.03 1.13
N PHE A 112 6.87 -23.09 -0.05
CA PHE A 112 8.23 -23.58 -0.24
C PHE A 112 9.26 -22.66 0.41
N CYS A 113 9.14 -21.34 0.27
CA CYS A 113 9.99 -20.37 0.96
C CYS A 113 9.85 -20.50 2.48
N VAL A 114 8.63 -20.70 2.99
CA VAL A 114 8.38 -21.01 4.40
C VAL A 114 9.05 -22.33 4.82
N HIS A 115 9.04 -23.35 3.95
CA HIS A 115 9.79 -24.58 4.21
C HIS A 115 11.31 -24.34 4.29
N LEU A 116 11.88 -23.56 3.36
CA LEU A 116 13.30 -23.19 3.39
C LEU A 116 13.66 -22.46 4.70
N TYR A 117 12.82 -21.51 5.12
CA TYR A 117 12.99 -20.83 6.41
C TYR A 117 12.99 -21.79 7.59
N ARG A 118 12.05 -22.74 7.64
CA ARG A 118 11.96 -23.76 8.70
C ARG A 118 13.15 -24.72 8.76
N VAL A 119 13.89 -24.87 7.67
CA VAL A 119 15.14 -25.65 7.63
C VAL A 119 16.39 -24.78 7.83
N ASP A 120 16.21 -23.55 8.34
CA ASP A 120 17.28 -22.62 8.71
C ASP A 120 18.16 -22.19 7.52
N ILE A 121 17.51 -21.91 6.37
CA ILE A 121 18.24 -21.42 5.19
C ILE A 121 18.91 -20.06 5.44
N LEU A 122 18.37 -19.22 6.32
CA LEU A 122 18.91 -17.89 6.61
C LEU A 122 20.31 -17.96 7.20
N THR A 123 20.62 -18.94 8.05
CA THR A 123 21.99 -19.14 8.55
C THR A 123 22.98 -19.44 7.42
N ALA A 124 22.57 -20.23 6.43
CA ALA A 124 23.40 -20.52 5.25
C ALA A 124 23.55 -19.27 4.35
N ILE A 125 22.48 -18.50 4.16
CA ILE A 125 22.50 -17.24 3.41
C ILE A 125 23.41 -16.23 4.11
N GLU A 126 23.33 -16.11 5.43
CA GLU A 126 24.18 -15.22 6.22
C GLU A 126 25.67 -15.51 6.00
N PHE A 127 26.06 -16.79 6.10
CA PHE A 127 27.45 -17.18 5.86
C PHE A 127 27.90 -16.88 4.42
N ALA A 128 27.05 -17.13 3.44
CA ALA A 128 27.34 -16.85 2.04
C ALA A 128 27.43 -15.34 1.77
N ALA A 129 26.52 -14.54 2.32
CA ALA A 129 26.49 -13.08 2.22
C ALA A 129 27.78 -12.48 2.81
N LYS A 130 28.19 -12.93 4.01
CA LYS A 130 29.47 -12.53 4.61
C LYS A 130 30.65 -12.84 3.70
N SER A 131 30.72 -14.07 3.17
CA SER A 131 31.80 -14.48 2.28
C SER A 131 31.82 -13.66 0.99
N MET A 132 30.66 -13.32 0.42
CA MET A 132 30.57 -12.46 -0.76
C MET A 132 31.04 -11.04 -0.44
N THR A 133 30.56 -10.44 0.65
CA THR A 133 31.00 -9.11 1.11
C THR A 133 32.52 -9.03 1.26
N GLU A 134 33.14 -10.03 1.91
CA GLU A 134 34.59 -10.10 2.07
C GLU A 134 35.33 -10.22 0.72
N MET A 135 34.83 -11.03 -0.21
CA MET A 135 35.43 -11.19 -1.53
C MET A 135 35.31 -9.94 -2.41
N LEU A 136 34.18 -9.23 -2.34
CA LEU A 136 33.91 -8.01 -3.12
C LEU A 136 34.74 -6.82 -2.59
N LEU A 137 34.97 -6.75 -1.27
CA LEU A 137 35.77 -5.69 -0.63
C LEU A 137 37.26 -6.01 -0.51
N SER A 138 37.69 -7.22 -0.89
CA SER A 138 39.07 -7.67 -0.71
C SER A 138 40.07 -6.75 -1.42
N LYS A 139 40.99 -6.17 -0.65
CA LYS A 139 42.13 -5.40 -1.18
C LYS A 139 43.30 -6.28 -1.59
N ASP A 140 43.40 -7.49 -1.03
CA ASP A 140 44.47 -8.45 -1.34
C ASP A 140 44.35 -8.99 -2.76
N LEU A 141 43.11 -9.24 -3.20
CA LEU A 141 42.78 -9.62 -4.57
C LEU A 141 41.49 -8.91 -5.00
N GLU A 142 41.66 -7.73 -5.60
CA GLU A 142 40.56 -6.96 -6.18
C GLU A 142 39.74 -7.82 -7.14
N PHE A 143 38.41 -7.65 -7.11
CA PHE A 143 37.48 -8.39 -7.96
C PHE A 143 37.88 -8.39 -9.44
N GLN A 144 38.28 -7.24 -9.97
CA GLN A 144 38.69 -7.07 -11.37
C GLN A 144 39.97 -7.86 -11.74
N LYS A 145 40.81 -8.19 -10.76
CA LYS A 145 42.05 -8.96 -10.95
C LYS A 145 41.83 -10.47 -10.93
N ARG A 146 40.64 -10.93 -10.52
CA ARG A 146 40.25 -12.35 -10.55
C ARG A 146 40.06 -12.86 -11.97
N SER A 147 40.07 -14.18 -12.14
CA SER A 147 39.79 -14.78 -13.45
C SER A 147 38.33 -14.54 -13.85
N LYS A 148 38.05 -14.42 -15.16
CA LYS A 148 36.67 -14.23 -15.64
C LYS A 148 35.68 -15.33 -15.18
N PRO A 149 36.05 -16.62 -15.17
CA PRO A 149 35.18 -17.67 -14.62
C PRO A 149 34.90 -17.50 -13.11
N GLU A 150 35.90 -17.09 -12.34
CA GLU A 150 35.74 -16.85 -10.90
C GLU A 150 34.84 -15.63 -10.63
N GLN A 151 35.03 -14.53 -11.38
CA GLN A 151 34.13 -13.37 -11.33
C GLN A 151 32.67 -13.76 -11.60
N ALA A 152 32.43 -14.51 -12.67
CA ALA A 152 31.09 -14.99 -13.03
C ALA A 152 30.48 -15.88 -11.93
N THR A 153 31.30 -16.70 -11.27
CA THR A 153 30.84 -17.58 -10.18
C THR A 153 30.44 -16.75 -8.94
N ILE A 154 31.24 -15.75 -8.56
CA ILE A 154 30.92 -14.83 -7.46
C ILE A 154 29.61 -14.09 -7.74
N LEU A 155 29.46 -13.53 -8.95
CA LEU A 155 28.26 -12.80 -9.34
C LEU A 155 27.02 -13.71 -9.35
N SER A 156 27.17 -14.96 -9.81
CA SER A 156 26.08 -15.94 -9.82
C SER A 156 25.61 -16.30 -8.40
N ILE A 157 26.53 -16.41 -7.43
CA ILE A 157 26.16 -16.59 -6.03
C ILE A 157 25.42 -15.37 -5.53
N ALA A 158 25.99 -14.17 -5.70
CA ALA A 158 25.38 -12.93 -5.22
C ALA A 158 23.96 -12.73 -5.78
N SER A 159 23.77 -12.89 -7.10
CA SER A 159 22.45 -12.84 -7.75
C SER A 159 21.47 -13.87 -7.17
N SER A 160 21.94 -15.10 -6.90
CA SER A 160 21.08 -16.14 -6.32
C SER A 160 20.68 -15.85 -4.88
N LEU A 161 21.58 -15.26 -4.09
CA LEU A 161 21.27 -14.84 -2.72
C LEU A 161 20.24 -13.71 -2.72
N ILE A 162 20.41 -12.68 -3.56
CA ILE A 162 19.45 -11.57 -3.65
C ILE A 162 18.07 -12.09 -4.04
N SER A 163 17.97 -12.89 -5.10
CA SER A 163 16.69 -13.43 -5.55
C SER A 163 16.02 -14.35 -4.53
N LEU A 164 16.79 -15.13 -3.76
CA LEU A 164 16.25 -15.93 -2.66
C LEU A 164 15.78 -15.06 -1.49
N LEU A 165 16.52 -14.01 -1.15
CA LEU A 165 16.13 -13.07 -0.11
C LEU A 165 14.83 -12.36 -0.47
N THR A 166 14.67 -11.91 -1.72
CA THR A 166 13.42 -11.37 -2.25
C THR A 166 12.26 -12.35 -2.09
N ALA A 167 12.40 -13.57 -2.63
CA ALA A 167 11.34 -14.58 -2.56
C ALA A 167 11.00 -15.04 -1.13
N LEU A 168 11.98 -15.01 -0.21
CA LEU A 168 11.77 -15.32 1.20
C LEU A 168 11.03 -14.18 1.92
N ALA A 169 11.38 -12.93 1.64
CA ALA A 169 10.73 -11.76 2.23
C ALA A 169 9.26 -11.63 1.79
N GLU A 170 8.97 -11.89 0.52
CA GLU A 170 7.60 -11.86 -0.03
C GLU A 170 6.70 -13.00 0.49
N ALA A 171 7.28 -14.07 1.04
CA ALA A 171 6.52 -15.26 1.41
C ALA A 171 5.76 -15.12 2.73
N GLN A 172 6.32 -14.40 3.72
CA GLN A 172 5.72 -14.22 5.04
C GLN A 172 6.41 -13.10 5.84
N ASP A 173 5.64 -12.27 6.55
CA ASP A 173 6.14 -11.15 7.36
C ASP A 173 7.17 -11.56 8.42
N ASP A 174 6.97 -12.70 9.11
CA ASP A 174 7.94 -13.23 10.08
C ASP A 174 9.32 -13.50 9.45
N ILE A 175 9.35 -13.87 8.16
CA ILE A 175 10.59 -14.15 7.42
C ILE A 175 11.24 -12.83 7.00
N LEU A 176 10.43 -11.87 6.53
CA LEU A 176 10.86 -10.51 6.22
C LEU A 176 11.55 -9.87 7.43
N GLU A 177 10.91 -9.91 8.60
CA GLU A 177 11.45 -9.36 9.84
C GLU A 177 12.76 -10.05 10.25
N ALA A 178 12.85 -11.37 10.10
CA ALA A 178 14.07 -12.13 10.37
C ALA A 178 15.23 -11.75 9.43
N ILE A 179 14.95 -11.46 8.16
CA ILE A 179 15.94 -10.97 7.20
C ILE A 179 16.39 -9.56 7.57
N SER A 180 15.46 -8.64 7.86
CA SER A 180 15.75 -7.24 8.20
C SER A 180 16.60 -7.11 9.47
N ARG A 181 16.40 -7.98 10.47
CA ARG A 181 17.21 -8.02 11.70
C ARG A 181 18.61 -8.61 11.50
N ASN A 182 18.85 -9.35 10.42
CA ASN A 182 20.16 -9.95 10.18
C ASN A 182 21.15 -8.89 9.66
N THR A 183 22.06 -8.46 10.55
CA THR A 183 23.02 -7.40 10.24
C THR A 183 23.97 -7.76 9.10
N THR A 184 24.34 -9.02 8.95
CA THR A 184 25.25 -9.49 7.89
C THR A 184 24.58 -9.43 6.53
N ILE A 185 23.33 -9.91 6.45
CA ILE A 185 22.53 -9.90 5.21
C ILE A 185 22.22 -8.46 4.80
N THR A 186 21.74 -7.64 5.73
CA THR A 186 21.46 -6.23 5.44
C THR A 186 22.72 -5.49 4.99
N ARG A 187 23.88 -5.70 5.63
CA ARG A 187 25.17 -5.13 5.16
C ARG A 187 25.55 -5.55 3.75
N PHE A 188 25.29 -6.81 3.38
CA PHE A 188 25.54 -7.30 2.01
C PHE A 188 24.67 -6.56 0.98
N LEU A 189 23.37 -6.40 1.25
CA LEU A 189 22.46 -5.64 0.39
C LEU A 189 22.87 -4.17 0.29
N LEU A 190 23.16 -3.52 1.43
CA LEU A 190 23.58 -2.11 1.48
C LEU A 190 24.88 -1.85 0.69
N LEU A 191 25.82 -2.80 0.70
CA LEU A 191 27.03 -2.72 -0.10
C LEU A 191 26.72 -2.72 -1.60
N LEU A 192 25.84 -3.63 -2.05
CA LEU A 192 25.47 -3.76 -3.46
C LEU A 192 24.66 -2.57 -3.99
N THR A 193 23.91 -1.89 -3.12
CA THR A 193 23.16 -0.68 -3.47
C THR A 193 23.99 0.60 -3.40
N SER A 194 25.20 0.55 -2.82
CA SER A 194 26.09 1.71 -2.68
C SER A 194 26.98 2.00 -3.90
N ASP A 195 27.69 3.12 -3.83
CA ASP A 195 28.71 3.50 -4.81
C ASP A 195 30.12 2.93 -4.53
N GLU A 196 30.32 2.22 -3.43
CA GLU A 196 31.64 1.64 -3.07
C GLU A 196 32.16 0.68 -4.14
N LEU A 197 31.25 0.01 -4.86
CA LEU A 197 31.56 -0.94 -5.93
C LEU A 197 31.37 -0.35 -7.34
N ALA A 198 31.17 0.97 -7.47
CA ALA A 198 30.89 1.63 -8.74
C ALA A 198 32.01 1.49 -9.80
N SER A 199 33.24 1.20 -9.37
CA SER A 199 34.37 0.93 -10.26
C SER A 199 34.27 -0.38 -11.05
N SER A 200 33.30 -1.25 -10.72
CA SER A 200 33.14 -2.58 -11.30
C SER A 200 31.76 -2.74 -11.96
N PRO A 201 31.63 -2.50 -13.28
CA PRO A 201 30.35 -2.57 -13.98
C PRO A 201 29.62 -3.90 -13.82
N ASP A 202 30.36 -5.02 -13.79
CA ASP A 202 29.78 -6.35 -13.63
C ASP A 202 29.07 -6.51 -12.26
N ILE A 203 29.57 -5.86 -11.20
CA ILE A 203 28.92 -5.89 -9.88
C ILE A 203 27.72 -4.93 -9.85
N VAL A 204 27.87 -3.76 -10.48
CA VAL A 204 26.79 -2.77 -10.60
C VAL A 204 25.55 -3.36 -11.29
N SER A 205 25.72 -4.36 -12.16
CA SER A 205 24.59 -5.09 -12.76
C SER A 205 23.65 -5.77 -11.76
N LEU A 206 24.10 -6.03 -10.53
CA LEU A 206 23.28 -6.63 -9.45
C LEU A 206 22.49 -5.58 -8.66
N ARG A 207 22.74 -4.29 -8.90
CA ARG A 207 22.21 -3.20 -8.08
C ARG A 207 20.69 -3.14 -8.15
N SER A 208 20.09 -3.27 -9.33
CA SER A 208 18.63 -3.18 -9.48
C SER A 208 17.92 -4.29 -8.68
N ASP A 209 18.40 -5.54 -8.76
CA ASP A 209 17.86 -6.64 -7.96
C ASP A 209 18.05 -6.38 -6.45
N ALA A 210 19.21 -5.85 -6.04
CA ALA A 210 19.48 -5.53 -4.64
C ALA A 210 18.60 -4.39 -4.12
N LEU A 211 18.34 -3.36 -4.94
CA LEU A 211 17.42 -2.27 -4.61
C LEU A 211 15.98 -2.78 -4.49
N ALA A 212 15.53 -3.66 -5.40
CA ALA A 212 14.20 -4.26 -5.32
C ALA A 212 14.02 -5.07 -4.03
N CYS A 213 15.02 -5.90 -3.68
CA CYS A 213 15.03 -6.61 -2.41
C CYS A 213 15.01 -5.65 -1.21
N LEU A 214 15.82 -4.58 -1.25
CA LEU A 214 15.87 -3.59 -0.17
C LEU A 214 14.54 -2.82 -0.02
N MET A 215 13.87 -2.53 -1.13
CA MET A 215 12.57 -1.85 -1.15
C MET A 215 11.54 -2.63 -0.35
N ILE A 216 11.41 -3.94 -0.62
CA ILE A 216 10.51 -4.84 0.11
C ILE A 216 10.86 -4.89 1.60
N LEU A 217 12.15 -5.01 1.94
CA LEU A 217 12.57 -5.09 3.34
C LEU A 217 12.33 -3.80 4.14
N CYS A 218 12.31 -2.65 3.46
CA CYS A 218 12.06 -1.35 4.08
C CYS A 218 10.57 -0.98 4.16
N GLU A 219 9.67 -1.74 3.53
CA GLU A 219 8.23 -1.50 3.62
C GLU A 219 7.75 -1.75 5.05
N ASP A 220 7.13 -0.73 5.65
CA ASP A 220 6.67 -0.72 7.05
C ASP A 220 7.72 -1.21 8.07
N ASN A 221 8.99 -0.87 7.85
CA ASN A 221 10.12 -1.35 8.67
C ASN A 221 10.97 -0.21 9.21
N GLU A 222 10.57 0.34 10.36
CA GLU A 222 11.26 1.47 11.02
C GLU A 222 12.72 1.14 11.39
N GLU A 223 13.00 -0.05 11.94
CA GLU A 223 14.35 -0.43 12.41
C GLU A 223 15.36 -0.48 11.26
N LEU A 224 15.00 -1.11 10.14
CA LEU A 224 15.87 -1.14 8.97
C LEU A 224 15.96 0.23 8.31
N SER A 225 14.86 0.98 8.27
CA SER A 225 14.82 2.32 7.67
C SER A 225 15.74 3.29 8.40
N ASP A 226 15.67 3.34 9.74
CA ASP A 226 16.57 4.12 10.59
C ASP A 226 18.03 3.76 10.31
N LYS A 227 18.34 2.46 10.23
CA LYS A 227 19.68 1.97 9.94
C LYS A 227 20.18 2.41 8.56
N VAL A 228 19.33 2.42 7.53
CA VAL A 228 19.70 2.87 6.17
C VAL A 228 20.06 4.36 6.18
N VAL A 229 19.29 5.18 6.89
CA VAL A 229 19.45 6.64 6.97
C VAL A 229 20.66 7.03 7.82
N ASN A 230 20.79 6.44 9.02
CA ASN A 230 21.77 6.85 10.02
C ASN A 230 23.12 6.13 9.92
N SER A 231 23.19 5.00 9.21
CA SER A 231 24.46 4.29 9.03
C SER A 231 25.41 5.07 8.13
N LYS A 232 26.63 5.29 8.64
CA LYS A 232 27.75 5.83 7.84
C LYS A 232 28.42 4.76 6.97
N GLU A 233 28.07 3.50 7.16
CA GLU A 233 28.61 2.38 6.41
C GLU A 233 28.04 2.37 5.00
N TYR A 234 28.93 2.34 3.99
CA TYR A 234 28.63 2.38 2.55
C TYR A 234 27.86 3.62 2.05
N ARG A 235 27.40 4.51 2.94
CA ARG A 235 26.67 5.76 2.63
C ARG A 235 25.45 5.53 1.73
N THR A 236 24.74 4.41 1.93
CA THR A 236 23.64 3.98 1.07
C THR A 236 22.56 5.04 0.90
N TYR A 237 22.13 5.73 1.95
CA TYR A 237 21.15 6.83 1.83
C TYR A 237 21.60 7.93 0.86
N GLY A 238 22.88 8.34 0.94
CA GLY A 238 23.45 9.32 0.02
C GLY A 238 23.49 8.83 -1.44
N THR A 239 23.79 7.55 -1.65
CA THR A 239 23.73 6.92 -2.98
C THR A 239 22.28 6.87 -3.50
N LEU A 240 21.30 6.50 -2.68
CA LEU A 240 19.87 6.52 -3.05
C LEU A 240 19.42 7.92 -3.48
N LEU A 241 19.78 8.96 -2.72
CA LEU A 241 19.51 10.37 -3.07
C LEU A 241 20.22 10.84 -4.35
N SER A 242 21.29 10.16 -4.77
CA SER A 242 21.96 10.42 -6.05
C SER A 242 21.25 9.68 -7.19
N LEU A 243 20.99 8.39 -7.02
CA LEU A 243 20.31 7.53 -8.00
C LEU A 243 18.91 8.01 -8.32
N ARG A 244 18.16 8.54 -7.34
CA ARG A 244 16.81 9.09 -7.58
C ARG A 244 16.77 10.18 -8.64
N LYS A 245 17.90 10.75 -9.06
CA LYS A 245 17.94 11.80 -10.09
C LYS A 245 17.92 11.26 -11.51
N THR A 246 18.03 9.94 -11.70
CA THR A 246 18.04 9.29 -13.01
C THR A 246 16.73 8.55 -13.28
N ALA A 247 16.08 8.84 -14.41
CA ALA A 247 14.82 8.19 -14.80
C ALA A 247 15.05 6.84 -15.52
N ASN A 248 15.75 5.92 -14.84
CA ASN A 248 15.98 4.56 -15.29
C ASN A 248 15.61 3.58 -14.15
N SER A 249 15.81 2.29 -14.38
CA SER A 249 15.48 1.25 -13.39
C SER A 249 16.07 1.50 -12.00
N ASP A 250 17.38 1.71 -11.88
CA ASP A 250 18.04 2.00 -10.60
C ASP A 250 17.47 3.23 -9.91
N GLY A 251 17.15 4.29 -10.66
CA GLY A 251 16.62 5.51 -10.06
C GLY A 251 15.17 5.40 -9.62
N VAL A 252 14.33 4.65 -10.34
CA VAL A 252 12.95 4.37 -9.90
C VAL A 252 12.96 3.45 -8.67
N LEU A 253 13.78 2.40 -8.68
CA LEU A 253 13.94 1.53 -7.52
C LEU A 253 14.48 2.28 -6.30
N ALA A 254 15.43 3.19 -6.50
CA ALA A 254 15.91 4.08 -5.44
C ALA A 254 14.79 5.00 -4.93
N CYS A 255 13.90 5.50 -5.79
CA CYS A 255 12.70 6.22 -5.36
C CYS A 255 11.78 5.33 -4.52
N GLY A 256 11.57 4.07 -4.90
CA GLY A 256 10.77 3.12 -4.12
C GLY A 256 11.34 2.87 -2.72
N VAL A 257 12.65 2.62 -2.62
CA VAL A 257 13.32 2.50 -1.32
C VAL A 257 13.14 3.79 -0.50
N LEU A 258 13.43 4.96 -1.08
CA LEU A 258 13.30 6.25 -0.38
C LEU A 258 11.86 6.53 0.07
N HIS A 259 10.87 6.19 -0.74
CA HIS A 259 9.46 6.31 -0.39
C HIS A 259 9.13 5.49 0.87
N ASN A 260 9.57 4.22 0.91
CA ASN A 260 9.37 3.35 2.06
C ASN A 260 10.11 3.86 3.30
N LEU A 261 11.32 4.43 3.14
CA LEU A 261 12.04 5.10 4.23
C LEU A 261 11.27 6.31 4.76
N PHE A 262 10.73 7.16 3.88
CA PHE A 262 9.98 8.35 4.28
C PHE A 262 8.68 7.98 4.98
N SER A 263 7.98 6.94 4.52
CA SER A 263 6.75 6.45 5.13
C SER A 263 7.00 5.79 6.49
N SER A 264 8.06 4.99 6.61
CA SER A 264 8.38 4.25 7.85
C SER A 264 8.96 5.14 8.96
N LEU A 265 9.48 6.31 8.61
CA LEU A 265 10.10 7.27 9.53
C LEU A 265 9.29 8.57 9.68
N ASP A 266 8.05 8.59 9.17
CA ASP A 266 7.17 9.75 9.26
C ASP A 266 6.97 10.15 10.74
N GLY A 267 7.09 11.45 11.05
CA GLY A 267 7.10 11.97 12.43
C GLY A 267 8.47 12.03 13.14
N GLN A 268 9.56 11.55 12.54
CA GLN A 268 10.93 11.80 13.04
C GLN A 268 11.54 13.07 12.40
N ASP A 269 11.07 14.25 12.85
CA ASP A 269 11.25 15.59 12.25
C ASP A 269 12.68 16.07 11.89
N ILE A 270 13.74 15.35 12.30
CA ILE A 270 15.11 15.90 12.28
C ILE A 270 16.06 15.11 11.35
N ALA A 271 15.70 13.90 10.90
CA ALA A 271 16.68 12.97 10.31
C ALA A 271 16.78 12.99 8.77
N LEU A 272 15.67 13.16 8.04
CA LEU A 272 15.63 12.86 6.60
C LEU A 272 16.06 14.03 5.70
N GLY A 273 15.67 15.26 6.06
CA GLY A 273 15.92 16.47 5.25
C GLY A 273 15.36 16.41 3.82
N ALA A 274 14.42 15.50 3.56
CA ALA A 274 13.86 15.16 2.26
C ALA A 274 12.48 14.49 2.44
N ASP A 275 11.60 14.65 1.45
CA ASP A 275 10.25 14.08 1.42
C ASP A 275 9.92 13.46 0.04
N ASN A 276 8.69 12.98 -0.14
CA ASN A 276 8.23 12.42 -1.41
C ASN A 276 8.20 13.42 -2.58
N SER A 277 8.17 14.75 -2.32
CA SER A 277 8.19 15.78 -3.38
C SER A 277 9.43 15.66 -4.26
N LEU A 278 10.53 15.19 -3.67
CA LEU A 278 11.80 14.98 -4.32
C LEU A 278 11.84 13.77 -5.27
N LEU A 279 10.90 12.83 -5.14
CA LEU A 279 10.86 11.58 -5.93
C LEU A 279 10.01 11.76 -7.19
N ILE A 280 8.90 12.48 -7.06
CA ILE A 280 7.85 12.63 -8.09
C ILE A 280 8.39 13.07 -9.47
N PRO A 281 9.33 14.03 -9.59
CA PRO A 281 9.82 14.45 -10.91
C PRO A 281 10.50 13.32 -11.68
N THR A 282 11.25 12.46 -10.99
CA THR A 282 11.94 11.32 -11.62
C THR A 282 10.95 10.24 -12.02
N LEU A 283 10.00 9.91 -11.16
CA LEU A 283 8.92 8.96 -11.45
C LEU A 283 8.16 9.41 -12.71
N SER A 284 7.79 10.69 -12.77
CA SER A 284 7.10 11.29 -13.91
C SER A 284 7.95 11.26 -15.18
N GLN A 285 9.27 11.50 -15.05
CA GLN A 285 10.19 11.45 -16.19
C GLN A 285 10.37 10.01 -16.73
N ALA A 286 10.28 8.99 -15.88
CA ALA A 286 10.29 7.59 -16.32
C ALA A 286 9.02 7.23 -17.11
N LEU A 287 7.87 7.80 -16.75
CA LEU A 287 6.59 7.60 -17.45
C LEU A 287 6.54 8.31 -18.81
N LYS A 288 7.22 9.46 -18.95
CA LYS A 288 7.28 10.21 -20.22
C LYS A 288 7.81 9.40 -21.40
N THR A 289 8.65 8.40 -21.14
CA THR A 289 9.25 7.58 -22.20
C THR A 289 8.34 6.45 -22.68
N PHE A 290 7.19 6.24 -22.03
CA PHE A 290 6.25 5.20 -22.42
C PHE A 290 5.47 5.57 -23.69
N GLU A 291 5.63 4.73 -24.73
CA GLU A 291 4.86 4.76 -25.97
C GLU A 291 4.13 3.42 -26.20
N PRO A 292 2.84 3.43 -26.57
CA PRO A 292 2.09 2.21 -26.85
C PRO A 292 2.69 1.38 -27.98
N GLY A 293 2.66 0.05 -27.84
CA GLY A 293 3.17 -0.88 -28.86
C GLY A 293 4.70 -1.01 -28.92
N GLN A 294 5.43 -0.44 -27.97
CA GLN A 294 6.87 -0.61 -27.87
C GLN A 294 7.22 -2.07 -27.51
N MET A 295 7.97 -2.75 -28.39
CA MET A 295 8.47 -4.09 -28.13
C MET A 295 9.88 -4.04 -27.53
N THR A 296 10.17 -4.90 -26.56
CA THR A 296 11.47 -5.03 -25.92
C THR A 296 11.76 -6.49 -25.60
N ASP A 297 12.98 -6.93 -25.88
CA ASP A 297 13.50 -8.26 -25.52
C ASP A 297 14.17 -8.24 -24.13
N ALA A 298 14.19 -7.09 -23.45
CA ALA A 298 14.78 -6.96 -22.13
C ALA A 298 13.92 -7.69 -21.09
N VAL A 299 14.58 -8.26 -20.08
CA VAL A 299 13.95 -9.08 -19.03
C VAL A 299 14.24 -8.46 -17.66
N GLY A 300 13.32 -8.62 -16.71
CA GLY A 300 13.43 -8.08 -15.36
C GLY A 300 13.62 -6.56 -15.38
N TRP A 301 14.46 -6.05 -14.50
CA TRP A 301 14.69 -4.61 -14.32
C TRP A 301 15.35 -3.89 -15.52
N ALA A 302 15.83 -4.61 -16.53
CA ALA A 302 16.27 -4.01 -17.79
C ALA A 302 15.10 -3.62 -18.71
N ASN A 303 13.91 -4.19 -18.48
CA ASN A 303 12.69 -3.88 -19.23
C ASN A 303 12.09 -2.55 -18.76
N PRO A 304 11.91 -1.56 -19.67
CA PRO A 304 11.26 -0.30 -19.35
C PRO A 304 9.91 -0.40 -18.68
N VAL A 305 9.11 -1.39 -19.08
CA VAL A 305 7.76 -1.60 -18.57
C VAL A 305 7.76 -1.87 -17.07
N GLU A 306 8.73 -2.63 -16.56
CA GLU A 306 8.78 -3.02 -15.15
C GLU A 306 9.01 -1.81 -14.25
N TYR A 307 9.99 -0.96 -14.57
CA TYR A 307 10.22 0.24 -13.77
C TYR A 307 9.18 1.33 -14.03
N GLN A 308 8.51 1.36 -15.18
CA GLN A 308 7.38 2.26 -15.42
C GLN A 308 6.15 1.87 -14.61
N GLN A 309 5.86 0.57 -14.52
CA GLN A 309 4.81 0.04 -13.65
C GLN A 309 5.11 0.37 -12.18
N LEU A 310 6.34 0.09 -11.72
CA LEU A 310 6.76 0.44 -10.36
C LEU A 310 6.64 1.96 -10.11
N ALA A 311 6.96 2.81 -11.09
CA ALA A 311 6.79 4.25 -10.93
C ALA A 311 5.33 4.66 -10.72
N LEU A 312 4.37 4.00 -11.38
CA LEU A 312 2.94 4.22 -11.16
C LEU A 312 2.50 3.73 -9.77
N GLU A 313 3.01 2.57 -9.33
CA GLU A 313 2.73 2.02 -8.00
C GLU A 313 3.24 2.94 -6.88
N ILE A 314 4.47 3.46 -7.00
CA ILE A 314 5.03 4.43 -6.05
C ILE A 314 4.20 5.72 -6.04
N LEU A 315 3.82 6.25 -7.21
CA LEU A 315 2.95 7.45 -7.27
C LEU A 315 1.57 7.20 -6.65
N ALA A 316 1.01 5.99 -6.80
CA ALA A 316 -0.25 5.62 -6.18
C ALA A 316 -0.13 5.56 -4.64
N SER A 317 0.99 5.06 -4.13
CA SER A 317 1.30 5.03 -2.69
C SER A 317 1.56 6.43 -2.12
N ILE A 318 2.32 7.28 -2.81
CA ILE A 318 2.47 8.70 -2.44
C ILE A 318 1.09 9.40 -2.41
N GLY A 319 0.19 9.02 -3.32
CA GLY A 319 -1.17 9.56 -3.35
C GLY A 319 -2.00 9.26 -2.11
N THR A 320 -1.78 8.14 -1.40
CA THR A 320 -2.54 7.80 -0.19
C THR A 320 -2.04 8.53 1.06
N THR A 321 -0.77 8.96 1.08
CA THR A 321 -0.15 9.62 2.24
C THR A 321 -0.27 11.15 2.24
N LEU A 322 -0.96 11.74 1.25
CA LEU A 322 -1.14 13.21 1.18
C LEU A 322 -1.85 13.81 2.42
N ASN A 323 -2.66 13.02 3.12
CA ASN A 323 -3.43 13.49 4.27
C ASN A 323 -2.67 13.36 5.60
N THR A 324 -1.66 12.48 5.69
CA THR A 324 -0.82 12.39 6.90
C THR A 324 0.05 13.65 7.07
N SER A 325 0.40 14.31 5.96
CA SER A 325 1.14 15.58 5.96
C SER A 325 0.26 16.80 6.29
N ALA A 326 -1.06 16.69 6.16
CA ALA A 326 -2.01 17.78 6.41
C ALA A 326 -2.61 17.71 7.84
N GLU A 327 -2.54 16.56 8.49
CA GLU A 327 -2.98 16.32 9.87
C GLU A 327 -1.85 16.48 10.89
N ALA A 328 -0.97 17.47 10.74
CA ALA A 328 -0.20 17.95 11.87
C ALA A 328 -1.18 18.57 12.88
N GLU A 329 -1.75 17.74 13.76
CA GLU A 329 -2.53 18.20 14.90
C GLU A 329 -1.71 19.26 15.64
N PRO A 330 -2.28 20.42 16.00
CA PRO A 330 -1.60 21.33 16.92
C PRO A 330 -1.28 20.53 18.18
N GLN A 331 0.02 20.40 18.48
CA GLN A 331 0.52 19.69 19.65
C GLN A 331 -0.34 20.08 20.86
N LYS A 332 -1.06 19.11 21.43
CA LYS A 332 -1.63 19.28 22.77
C LYS A 332 -0.44 19.41 23.71
N GLU A 333 -0.10 20.65 24.06
CA GLU A 333 0.86 20.95 25.10
C GLU A 333 0.44 20.18 26.37
N GLU A 334 1.33 19.30 26.82
CA GLU A 334 1.22 18.65 28.11
C GLU A 334 1.22 19.73 29.19
N LYS A 335 0.08 19.90 29.85
CA LYS A 335 0.02 20.69 31.07
C LYS A 335 1.02 20.10 32.08
N PRO A 336 1.91 20.91 32.69
CA PRO A 336 2.79 20.41 33.73
C PRO A 336 1.95 19.87 34.90
N GLU A 337 2.17 18.60 35.24
CA GLU A 337 1.62 17.97 36.43
C GLU A 337 2.01 18.76 37.68
N VAL A 338 1.01 19.33 38.34
CA VAL A 338 1.15 19.79 39.72
C VAL A 338 1.31 18.53 40.59
N LYS A 339 2.47 18.41 41.22
CA LYS A 339 2.71 17.43 42.29
C LYS A 339 1.81 17.77 43.48
N ASP A 340 0.74 17.00 43.65
CA ASP A 340 0.07 16.91 44.95
C ASP A 340 0.75 15.79 45.75
N ASP A 341 1.55 16.22 46.73
CA ASP A 341 2.11 15.38 47.76
C ASP A 341 0.99 14.77 48.63
N GLU A 342 1.31 13.56 49.10
CA GLU A 342 0.49 12.61 49.83
C GLU A 342 -0.03 13.09 51.20
N GLU A 343 -1.19 12.54 51.59
CA GLU A 343 -1.57 12.01 52.92
C GLU A 343 -2.94 12.48 53.43
N MET A 344 -3.95 11.63 53.23
CA MET A 344 -5.21 11.67 54.01
C MET A 344 -5.14 10.58 55.08
N GLY A 345 -4.81 10.98 56.31
CA GLY A 345 -4.90 10.18 57.52
C GLY A 345 -5.87 10.81 58.52
N ASP A 346 -6.86 10.03 58.96
CA ASP A 346 -7.90 10.36 59.93
C ASP A 346 -7.40 11.07 61.21
N ALA A 347 -8.15 12.05 61.72
CA ALA A 347 -8.71 12.07 63.08
C ALA A 347 -9.36 13.42 63.47
N ASP A 348 -10.39 13.31 64.29
CA ASP A 348 -11.20 14.35 64.94
C ASP A 348 -10.42 15.40 65.76
N GLU A 349 -10.94 16.63 65.86
CA GLU A 349 -11.40 17.29 67.11
C GLU A 349 -11.45 18.85 67.02
N GLU A 350 -12.65 19.37 67.29
CA GLU A 350 -13.04 20.52 68.12
C GLU A 350 -12.17 21.80 68.35
N ILE A 351 -12.84 22.94 68.13
CA ILE A 351 -12.85 24.23 68.89
C ILE A 351 -11.66 25.21 68.74
N SER A 352 -11.94 26.45 68.27
CA SER A 352 -11.88 27.69 69.10
C SER A 352 -11.90 28.99 68.26
N ASP A 353 -12.63 29.99 68.77
CA ASP A 353 -12.68 31.42 68.42
C ASP A 353 -11.32 32.12 68.30
N GLY A 354 -11.29 33.20 67.50
CA GLY A 354 -10.28 34.25 67.59
C GLY A 354 -10.37 35.31 66.48
N GLU A 355 -10.84 36.51 66.83
CA GLU A 355 -10.88 37.71 65.99
C GLU A 355 -9.49 38.36 65.78
N GLU A 356 -9.41 39.13 64.68
CA GLU A 356 -8.66 40.40 64.49
C GLU A 356 -7.18 40.44 64.04
N GLU A 357 -6.95 41.48 63.19
CA GLU A 357 -5.72 42.14 62.71
C GLU A 357 -4.93 41.40 61.60
N GLY A 358 -4.72 41.96 60.39
CA GLY A 358 -4.41 43.33 60.03
C GLY A 358 -2.92 43.44 59.71
N GLY A 359 -2.53 43.34 58.43
CA GLY A 359 -1.14 43.50 58.02
C GLY A 359 -0.87 43.17 56.55
N GLU A 360 -0.93 44.22 55.72
CA GLU A 360 -0.10 44.49 54.53
C GLU A 360 0.08 43.35 53.50
N GLU A 361 -0.78 43.37 52.47
CA GLU A 361 -0.49 42.78 51.16
C GLU A 361 0.55 43.66 50.47
N ASP A 362 1.78 43.15 50.31
CA ASP A 362 2.76 43.70 49.38
C ASP A 362 2.31 43.35 47.95
N ASP A 363 2.08 44.41 47.17
CA ASP A 363 2.00 44.42 45.71
C ASP A 363 3.27 43.80 45.10
N ASP A 364 3.15 42.61 44.54
CA ASP A 364 3.96 42.24 43.36
C ASP A 364 3.14 42.68 42.13
N GLU A 365 3.28 43.95 41.76
CA GLU A 365 2.83 44.50 40.48
C GLU A 365 3.45 43.64 39.37
N MET A 366 2.64 42.77 38.74
CA MET A 366 3.01 42.10 37.49
C MET A 366 3.35 43.18 36.47
N ASP A 367 4.56 43.10 35.92
CA ASP A 367 5.04 44.01 34.89
C ASP A 367 4.09 43.95 33.68
N ASP A 368 3.75 45.09 33.09
CA ASP A 368 2.86 45.16 31.93
C ASP A 368 3.43 44.30 30.77
N ASP A 369 4.75 44.09 30.73
CA ASP A 369 5.45 43.22 29.78
C ASP A 369 5.20 41.71 30.03
N GLU A 370 4.97 41.28 31.28
CA GLU A 370 4.59 39.89 31.60
C GLU A 370 3.11 39.64 31.34
N LEU A 371 2.24 40.63 31.58
CA LEU A 371 0.83 40.55 31.20
C LEU A 371 0.63 40.58 29.67
N GLU A 372 1.49 41.28 28.93
CA GLU A 372 1.47 41.29 27.46
C GLU A 372 2.01 39.96 26.90
N ALA A 373 3.03 39.36 27.51
CA ALA A 373 3.52 38.03 27.12
C ALA A 373 2.52 36.89 27.43
N ASP A 374 1.79 36.99 28.55
CA ASP A 374 0.73 36.02 28.90
C ASP A 374 -0.54 36.26 28.05
N MET A 375 -0.84 37.51 27.66
CA MET A 375 -1.87 37.80 26.66
C MET A 375 -1.48 37.30 25.26
N GLU A 376 -0.22 37.42 24.82
CA GLU A 376 0.29 36.87 23.55
C GLU A 376 0.25 35.34 23.51
N MET A 377 0.44 34.65 24.65
CA MET A 377 0.32 33.18 24.72
C MET A 377 -1.14 32.69 24.78
N VAL A 378 -2.09 33.51 25.26
CA VAL A 378 -3.52 33.17 25.34
C VAL A 378 -4.30 33.62 24.11
N THR A 379 -3.94 34.74 23.50
CA THR A 379 -4.40 35.15 22.18
C THR A 379 -3.31 34.79 21.20
N GLY A 380 -3.37 33.59 20.61
CA GLY A 380 -2.51 33.18 19.49
C GLY A 380 -2.74 34.04 18.24
N ALA A 381 -2.47 35.33 18.36
CA ALA A 381 -2.46 36.32 17.31
C ALA A 381 -0.99 36.69 17.11
N ASP A 382 -0.56 36.68 15.85
CA ASP A 382 0.80 36.96 15.37
C ASP A 382 1.81 35.79 15.36
N ARG A 383 1.34 34.55 15.13
CA ARG A 383 1.92 33.87 13.96
C ARG A 383 1.28 34.53 12.76
N ASN A 384 2.06 35.24 11.97
CA ASN A 384 1.59 35.84 10.72
C ASN A 384 0.58 34.89 10.06
N GLU A 385 -0.68 35.33 9.96
CA GLU A 385 -1.72 34.77 9.11
C GLU A 385 -1.31 34.97 7.64
N GLU A 386 -0.17 34.40 7.25
CA GLU A 386 0.27 34.31 5.87
C GLU A 386 -0.60 33.24 5.22
N ASP A 387 -1.37 33.66 4.21
CA ASP A 387 -2.16 32.82 3.31
C ASP A 387 -1.53 31.42 3.14
N SER A 388 -2.20 30.38 3.63
CA SER A 388 -1.83 28.99 3.40
C SER A 388 -1.68 28.74 1.90
N ASN A 389 -0.45 28.66 1.42
CA ASN A 389 -0.14 28.56 0.00
C ASN A 389 -0.01 27.08 -0.36
N ILE A 390 -0.27 26.72 -1.62
CA ILE A 390 0.06 25.36 -2.09
C ILE A 390 1.56 25.03 -1.92
N ASP A 391 2.40 26.06 -1.78
CA ASP A 391 3.81 25.93 -1.44
C ASP A 391 4.06 25.24 -0.08
N ASP A 392 3.08 25.27 0.83
CA ASP A 392 3.13 24.56 2.13
C ASP A 392 2.78 23.07 1.99
N LEU A 393 2.30 22.64 0.82
CA LEU A 393 2.04 21.24 0.46
C LEU A 393 2.91 20.81 -0.74
N PRO A 394 4.24 20.70 -0.57
CA PRO A 394 5.18 20.47 -1.66
C PRO A 394 4.91 19.16 -2.41
N ILE A 395 4.43 18.12 -1.73
CA ILE A 395 4.09 16.83 -2.35
C ILE A 395 2.91 17.01 -3.32
N LEU A 396 1.80 17.60 -2.86
CA LEU A 396 0.62 17.83 -3.70
C LEU A 396 0.93 18.75 -4.88
N LYS A 397 1.68 19.83 -4.64
CA LYS A 397 2.15 20.73 -5.69
C LYS A 397 2.91 19.98 -6.78
N THR A 398 3.88 19.15 -6.38
CA THR A 398 4.72 18.41 -7.32
C THR A 398 3.93 17.31 -8.05
N LEU A 399 2.94 16.69 -7.39
CA LEU A 399 2.02 15.77 -8.07
C LEU A 399 1.24 16.48 -9.18
N ILE A 400 0.72 17.67 -8.91
CA ILE A 400 -0.03 18.49 -9.87
C ILE A 400 0.85 18.90 -11.05
N ASP A 401 2.05 19.42 -10.78
CA ASP A 401 2.91 19.99 -11.81
C ASP A 401 3.62 18.92 -12.66
N ASN A 402 3.94 17.76 -12.08
CA ASN A 402 4.78 16.75 -12.73
C ASN A 402 4.06 15.43 -13.03
N ALA A 403 3.36 14.84 -12.06
CA ALA A 403 2.83 13.48 -12.19
C ALA A 403 1.50 13.43 -12.94
N LEU A 404 0.55 14.28 -12.55
CA LEU A 404 -0.82 14.27 -13.08
C LEU A 404 -0.89 14.41 -14.60
N PRO A 405 -0.07 15.24 -15.27
CA PRO A 405 -0.05 15.28 -16.74
C PRO A 405 0.27 13.93 -17.38
N GLU A 406 1.24 13.18 -16.85
CA GLU A 406 1.63 11.88 -17.37
C GLU A 406 0.62 10.78 -17.00
N LEU A 407 0.08 10.82 -15.78
CA LEU A 407 -0.97 9.90 -15.34
C LEU A 407 -2.23 10.05 -16.20
N ILE A 408 -2.66 11.28 -16.48
CA ILE A 408 -3.79 11.57 -17.39
C ILE A 408 -3.47 11.05 -18.79
N ARG A 409 -2.27 11.30 -19.32
CA ARG A 409 -1.86 10.84 -20.64
C ARG A 409 -1.95 9.32 -20.76
N ILE A 410 -1.44 8.57 -19.79
CA ILE A 410 -1.45 7.10 -19.79
C ILE A 410 -2.87 6.57 -19.56
N ALA A 411 -3.62 7.13 -18.60
CA ALA A 411 -4.98 6.71 -18.32
C ALA A 411 -5.94 6.93 -19.50
N SER A 412 -5.69 7.96 -20.32
CA SER A 412 -6.50 8.30 -21.50
C SER A 412 -6.19 7.45 -22.74
N LEU A 413 -5.22 6.53 -22.67
CA LEU A 413 -4.89 5.66 -23.79
C LEU A 413 -6.04 4.70 -24.11
N SER A 414 -6.16 4.31 -25.38
CA SER A 414 -6.99 3.19 -25.80
C SER A 414 -6.10 1.96 -25.93
N PRO A 415 -6.01 1.08 -24.92
CA PRO A 415 -5.05 -0.01 -24.92
C PRO A 415 -5.33 -0.99 -26.06
N THR A 416 -4.27 -1.33 -26.81
CA THR A 416 -4.31 -2.32 -27.90
C THR A 416 -3.59 -3.62 -27.57
N ASP A 417 -2.94 -3.66 -26.42
CA ASP A 417 -2.07 -4.74 -25.95
C ASP A 417 -2.11 -4.81 -24.41
N ASP A 418 -1.71 -5.96 -23.87
CA ASP A 418 -1.80 -6.24 -22.43
C ASP A 418 -0.91 -5.33 -21.59
N VAL A 419 0.22 -4.83 -22.14
CA VAL A 419 1.12 -3.92 -21.43
C VAL A 419 0.47 -2.55 -21.26
N SER A 420 -0.08 -2.01 -22.36
CA SER A 420 -0.83 -0.75 -22.33
C SER A 420 -2.04 -0.83 -21.40
N LEU A 421 -2.76 -1.97 -21.40
CA LEU A 421 -3.90 -2.19 -20.49
C LEU A 421 -3.45 -2.19 -19.03
N ARG A 422 -2.35 -2.89 -18.73
CA ARG A 422 -1.80 -2.96 -17.37
C ARG A 422 -1.38 -1.58 -16.86
N LEU A 423 -0.60 -0.83 -17.65
CA LEU A 423 -0.14 0.51 -17.26
C LEU A 423 -1.30 1.50 -17.15
N GLN A 424 -2.34 1.38 -17.98
CA GLN A 424 -3.57 2.15 -17.81
C GLN A 424 -4.24 1.86 -16.45
N GLY A 425 -4.32 0.58 -16.05
CA GLY A 425 -4.86 0.19 -14.75
C GLY A 425 -4.10 0.81 -13.57
N HIS A 426 -2.77 0.73 -13.58
CA HIS A 426 -1.94 1.36 -12.53
C HIS A 426 -2.04 2.90 -12.54
N ALA A 427 -2.11 3.54 -13.72
CA ALA A 427 -2.32 4.98 -13.81
C ALA A 427 -3.69 5.40 -13.24
N LEU A 428 -4.75 4.64 -13.52
CA LEU A 428 -6.08 4.88 -12.94
C LEU A 428 -6.08 4.70 -11.42
N SER A 429 -5.34 3.69 -10.91
CA SER A 429 -5.16 3.50 -9.46
C SER A 429 -4.47 4.70 -8.80
N ALA A 430 -3.37 5.18 -9.39
CA ALA A 430 -2.67 6.36 -8.89
C ALA A 430 -3.55 7.62 -8.90
N LEU A 431 -4.26 7.87 -10.01
CA LEU A 431 -5.21 8.98 -10.10
C LEU A 431 -6.33 8.86 -9.05
N ASN A 432 -6.85 7.65 -8.84
CA ASN A 432 -7.88 7.38 -7.85
C ASN A 432 -7.38 7.75 -6.45
N ASN A 433 -6.20 7.27 -6.05
CA ASN A 433 -5.67 7.54 -4.70
C ASN A 433 -5.45 9.03 -4.47
N ILE A 434 -4.83 9.73 -5.43
CA ILE A 434 -4.63 11.18 -5.34
C ILE A 434 -5.98 11.91 -5.24
N ALA A 435 -6.94 11.57 -6.10
CA ALA A 435 -8.25 12.22 -6.09
C ALA A 435 -9.02 11.97 -4.78
N TRP A 436 -8.94 10.76 -4.23
CA TRP A 436 -9.57 10.44 -2.94
C TRP A 436 -8.93 11.21 -1.80
N SER A 437 -7.60 11.27 -1.71
CA SER A 437 -6.93 12.04 -0.67
C SER A 437 -7.30 13.52 -0.74
N VAL A 438 -7.25 14.13 -1.92
CA VAL A 438 -7.68 15.52 -2.11
C VAL A 438 -9.17 15.72 -1.77
N SER A 439 -10.03 14.73 -2.01
CA SER A 439 -11.46 14.80 -1.70
C SER A 439 -11.80 14.80 -0.19
N LEU A 440 -10.81 14.46 0.65
CA LEU A 440 -10.94 14.49 2.11
C LEU A 440 -10.59 15.86 2.70
N ILE A 441 -9.94 16.74 1.93
CA ILE A 441 -9.67 18.12 2.34
C ILE A 441 -10.99 18.88 2.46
N ASP A 442 -11.17 19.59 3.59
CA ASP A 442 -12.35 20.43 3.79
C ASP A 442 -12.19 21.78 3.08
N PHE A 443 -12.66 21.81 1.83
CA PHE A 443 -12.72 23.05 1.04
C PHE A 443 -13.84 24.02 1.44
N SER A 444 -14.60 23.75 2.51
CA SER A 444 -15.44 24.77 3.12
C SER A 444 -14.65 25.76 3.98
N ASP A 445 -13.45 25.34 4.44
CA ASP A 445 -12.47 26.22 5.07
C ASP A 445 -11.76 27.06 4.00
N LEU A 446 -11.76 28.39 4.21
CA LEU A 446 -11.13 29.35 3.32
C LEU A 446 -9.60 29.21 3.28
N HIS A 447 -8.97 28.67 4.33
CA HIS A 447 -7.53 28.37 4.33
C HIS A 447 -7.16 27.39 3.22
N ASN A 448 -8.06 26.48 2.84
CA ASN A 448 -7.79 25.50 1.78
C ASN A 448 -8.05 26.05 0.36
N ALA A 449 -8.39 27.34 0.21
CA ALA A 449 -8.72 27.92 -1.09
C ALA A 449 -7.55 27.87 -2.11
N PRO A 450 -6.28 28.11 -1.74
CA PRO A 450 -5.16 27.99 -2.69
C PRO A 450 -4.96 26.56 -3.21
N ILE A 451 -5.10 25.56 -2.33
CA ILE A 451 -5.07 24.14 -2.68
C ILE A 451 -6.18 23.84 -3.69
N GLN A 452 -7.38 24.32 -3.41
CA GLN A 452 -8.53 24.14 -4.28
C GLN A 452 -8.34 24.79 -5.65
N ASN A 453 -7.83 26.02 -5.68
CA ASN A 453 -7.59 26.74 -6.94
C ASN A 453 -6.59 26.01 -7.83
N ALA A 454 -5.58 25.36 -7.24
CA ALA A 454 -4.63 24.53 -7.98
C ALA A 454 -5.23 23.19 -8.44
N TRP A 455 -6.09 22.57 -7.63
CA TRP A 455 -6.73 21.31 -7.95
C TRP A 455 -7.86 21.42 -9.00
N ASP A 456 -8.63 22.50 -8.98
CA ASP A 456 -9.82 22.69 -9.83
C ASP A 456 -9.56 22.43 -11.33
N PRO A 457 -8.51 22.99 -11.97
CA PRO A 457 -8.17 22.69 -13.36
C PRO A 457 -7.85 21.23 -13.60
N VAL A 458 -7.18 20.57 -12.65
CA VAL A 458 -6.81 19.15 -12.71
C VAL A 458 -8.06 18.27 -12.59
N GLY A 459 -8.92 18.51 -11.60
CA GLY A 459 -10.18 17.77 -11.44
C GLY A 459 -11.05 17.86 -12.70
N ARG A 460 -11.06 19.03 -13.36
CA ARG A 460 -11.72 19.23 -14.66
C ARG A 460 -11.08 18.42 -15.78
N ALA A 461 -9.75 18.39 -15.86
CA ALA A 461 -9.01 17.60 -16.83
C ALA A 461 -9.26 16.09 -16.63
N LEU A 462 -9.22 15.60 -15.39
CA LEU A 462 -9.53 14.21 -15.06
C LEU A 462 -10.93 13.82 -15.52
N TRP A 463 -11.93 14.66 -15.26
CA TRP A 463 -13.29 14.39 -15.69
C TRP A 463 -13.41 14.32 -17.21
N THR A 464 -12.88 15.33 -17.90
CA THR A 464 -13.09 15.52 -19.35
C THR A 464 -12.22 14.61 -20.21
N GLN A 465 -11.01 14.26 -19.77
CA GLN A 465 -10.02 13.52 -20.55
C GLN A 465 -10.00 12.02 -20.20
N VAL A 466 -10.33 11.66 -18.95
CA VAL A 466 -10.25 10.27 -18.47
C VAL A 466 -11.65 9.70 -18.20
N ILE A 467 -12.37 10.27 -17.24
CA ILE A 467 -13.63 9.69 -16.73
C ILE A 467 -14.71 9.64 -17.82
N ALA A 468 -15.07 10.79 -18.40
CA ALA A 468 -16.16 10.87 -19.37
C ALA A 468 -15.89 10.05 -20.65
N PRO A 469 -14.66 10.05 -21.23
CA PRO A 469 -14.34 9.18 -22.36
C PRO A 469 -14.39 7.69 -22.04
N ILE A 470 -13.83 7.24 -20.92
CA ILE A 470 -13.89 5.81 -20.53
C ILE A 470 -15.34 5.37 -20.33
N LEU A 471 -16.15 6.17 -19.63
CA LEU A 471 -17.58 5.90 -19.47
C LEU A 471 -18.34 5.88 -20.81
N ALA A 472 -17.85 6.59 -21.83
CA ALA A 472 -18.47 6.60 -23.16
C ALA A 472 -18.23 5.32 -23.96
N THR A 473 -17.29 4.47 -23.53
CA THR A 473 -16.98 3.21 -24.21
C THR A 473 -18.00 2.10 -23.93
N ASP A 474 -18.88 2.29 -22.94
CA ASP A 474 -19.82 1.28 -22.44
C ASP A 474 -19.09 -0.07 -22.18
N THR A 475 -17.92 0.00 -21.52
CA THR A 475 -17.07 -1.16 -21.26
C THR A 475 -17.81 -2.26 -20.51
N ALA A 476 -17.59 -3.51 -20.93
CA ALA A 476 -18.06 -4.70 -20.21
C ALA A 476 -17.08 -5.14 -19.11
N ASP A 477 -15.91 -4.51 -19.02
CA ASP A 477 -14.92 -4.76 -17.99
C ASP A 477 -15.35 -4.12 -16.67
N ILE A 478 -15.73 -4.98 -15.72
CA ILE A 478 -16.21 -4.58 -14.39
C ILE A 478 -15.07 -3.96 -13.56
N ASP A 479 -13.83 -4.41 -13.74
CA ASP A 479 -12.70 -3.88 -12.99
C ASP A 479 -12.41 -2.46 -13.49
N LEU A 480 -12.35 -2.24 -14.80
CA LEU A 480 -12.20 -0.90 -15.37
C LEU A 480 -13.36 0.02 -14.95
N ALA A 481 -14.60 -0.48 -15.01
CA ALA A 481 -15.79 0.25 -14.57
C ALA A 481 -15.72 0.63 -13.07
N THR A 482 -15.16 -0.25 -12.23
CA THR A 482 -14.97 -0.01 -10.81
C THR A 482 -13.92 1.06 -10.55
N HIS A 483 -12.77 0.97 -11.21
CA HIS A 483 -11.69 1.97 -11.07
C HIS A 483 -12.16 3.36 -11.54
N VAL A 484 -12.77 3.46 -12.74
CA VAL A 484 -13.21 4.76 -13.26
C VAL A 484 -14.35 5.37 -12.43
N THR A 485 -15.27 4.55 -11.91
CA THR A 485 -16.35 5.04 -11.04
C THR A 485 -15.82 5.50 -9.70
N SER A 486 -14.83 4.79 -9.14
CA SER A 486 -14.14 5.20 -7.91
C SER A 486 -13.42 6.53 -8.09
N LEU A 487 -12.67 6.69 -9.18
CA LEU A 487 -12.01 7.96 -9.54
C LEU A 487 -13.03 9.08 -9.74
N ALA A 488 -14.13 8.81 -10.45
CA ALA A 488 -15.19 9.78 -10.68
C ALA A 488 -15.83 10.26 -9.37
N TRP A 489 -15.99 9.37 -8.39
CA TRP A 489 -16.51 9.76 -7.08
C TRP A 489 -15.55 10.70 -6.35
N GLY A 490 -14.26 10.36 -6.24
CA GLY A 490 -13.25 11.22 -5.62
C GLY A 490 -13.16 12.60 -6.30
N VAL A 491 -13.13 12.63 -7.64
CA VAL A 491 -13.11 13.88 -8.42
C VAL A 491 -14.40 14.69 -8.20
N ALA A 492 -15.58 14.07 -8.30
CA ALA A 492 -16.85 14.78 -8.11
C ALA A 492 -16.96 15.37 -6.70
N ARG A 493 -16.52 14.62 -5.68
CA ARG A 493 -16.47 15.06 -4.28
C ARG A 493 -15.49 16.22 -4.07
N SER A 494 -14.36 16.25 -4.77
CA SER A 494 -13.41 17.37 -4.69
C SER A 494 -13.90 18.66 -5.37
N LEU A 495 -14.68 18.54 -6.46
CA LEU A 495 -15.21 19.68 -7.22
C LEU A 495 -16.51 20.27 -6.65
N ARG A 496 -17.25 19.52 -5.81
CA ARG A 496 -18.46 19.92 -5.05
C ARG A 496 -19.42 20.88 -5.79
N GLY A 497 -20.00 20.45 -6.91
CA GLY A 497 -21.08 21.19 -7.59
C GLY A 497 -20.73 22.60 -8.11
N ARG A 498 -19.48 23.07 -7.96
CA ARG A 498 -19.06 24.46 -8.19
C ARG A 498 -19.44 25.03 -9.56
N PRO A 499 -19.51 26.37 -9.68
CA PRO A 499 -19.75 27.01 -10.97
C PRO A 499 -18.81 26.46 -12.06
N ASN A 500 -19.38 26.21 -13.24
CA ASN A 500 -18.71 25.68 -14.42
C ASN A 500 -18.22 24.23 -14.35
N THR A 501 -18.61 23.38 -13.38
CA THR A 501 -18.18 21.95 -13.36
C THR A 501 -18.32 21.27 -14.73
N PRO A 502 -17.42 20.33 -15.10
CA PRO A 502 -17.40 19.67 -16.40
C PRO A 502 -18.51 18.62 -16.59
N PHE A 503 -19.41 18.50 -15.61
CA PHE A 503 -20.45 17.49 -15.57
C PHE A 503 -21.50 17.80 -16.65
N ALA A 504 -21.81 16.81 -17.48
CA ALA A 504 -22.86 16.85 -18.51
C ALA A 504 -23.96 15.83 -18.16
N ASP A 505 -24.16 14.81 -19.02
CA ASP A 505 -25.19 13.78 -18.87
C ASP A 505 -24.63 12.45 -18.34
N GLU A 506 -23.40 12.43 -17.79
CA GLU A 506 -22.75 11.21 -17.29
C GLU A 506 -23.54 10.54 -16.15
N HIS A 507 -24.39 11.28 -15.41
CA HIS A 507 -25.26 10.70 -14.38
C HIS A 507 -26.15 9.57 -14.93
N ARG A 508 -26.62 9.70 -16.17
CA ARG A 508 -27.44 8.66 -16.81
C ARG A 508 -26.63 7.38 -17.06
N ARG A 509 -25.34 7.51 -17.35
CA ARG A 509 -24.44 6.36 -17.55
C ARG A 509 -24.14 5.65 -16.24
N PHE A 510 -23.91 6.37 -15.14
CA PHE A 510 -23.75 5.75 -13.83
C PHE A 510 -25.03 5.03 -13.37
N ILE A 511 -26.22 5.61 -13.62
CA ILE A 511 -27.49 4.93 -13.36
C ILE A 511 -27.61 3.64 -14.21
N ALA A 512 -27.28 3.70 -15.50
CA ALA A 512 -27.31 2.54 -16.38
C ALA A 512 -26.30 1.46 -15.94
N LEU A 513 -25.08 1.86 -15.55
CA LEU A 513 -24.04 0.98 -15.04
C LEU A 513 -24.48 0.27 -13.75
N TYR A 514 -25.06 1.00 -12.81
CA TYR A 514 -25.66 0.43 -11.60
C TYR A 514 -26.72 -0.63 -11.96
N GLN A 515 -27.62 -0.31 -12.89
CA GLN A 515 -28.68 -1.23 -13.30
C GLN A 515 -28.14 -2.47 -14.00
N ALA A 516 -27.13 -2.32 -14.86
CA ALA A 516 -26.51 -3.41 -15.61
C ALA A 516 -25.72 -4.38 -14.71
N THR A 517 -25.17 -3.88 -13.60
CA THR A 517 -24.34 -4.66 -12.67
C THR A 517 -25.11 -5.18 -11.45
N LYS A 518 -26.38 -4.78 -11.30
CA LYS A 518 -27.24 -5.19 -10.18
C LYS A 518 -27.33 -6.72 -10.08
N GLY A 519 -26.89 -7.25 -8.94
CA GLY A 519 -26.93 -8.69 -8.65
C GLY A 519 -25.81 -9.51 -9.31
N SER A 520 -24.86 -8.87 -10.00
CA SER A 520 -23.65 -9.53 -10.48
C SER A 520 -22.70 -9.85 -9.32
N PRO A 521 -22.27 -11.10 -9.12
CA PRO A 521 -21.28 -11.44 -8.08
C PRO A 521 -19.95 -10.71 -8.26
N ALA A 522 -19.55 -10.44 -9.52
CA ALA A 522 -18.30 -9.75 -9.84
C ALA A 522 -18.32 -8.25 -9.48
N ALA A 523 -19.51 -7.66 -9.27
CA ALA A 523 -19.64 -6.27 -8.85
C ALA A 523 -19.77 -6.10 -7.32
N GLN A 524 -19.79 -7.22 -6.58
CA GLN A 524 -19.88 -7.24 -5.12
C GLN A 524 -18.49 -7.35 -4.51
N ASN A 525 -18.29 -6.68 -3.39
CA ASN A 525 -17.13 -6.88 -2.53
C ASN A 525 -17.62 -7.56 -1.24
N LEU A 526 -17.19 -8.80 -1.02
CA LEU A 526 -17.63 -9.64 0.09
C LEU A 526 -16.96 -9.26 1.41
N GLU A 527 -15.77 -8.65 1.35
CA GLU A 527 -15.01 -8.24 2.52
C GLU A 527 -15.51 -6.89 3.04
N ASP A 528 -15.66 -5.91 2.13
CA ASP A 528 -16.26 -4.62 2.42
C ASP A 528 -17.39 -4.29 1.43
N PRO A 529 -18.66 -4.47 1.83
CA PRO A 529 -19.82 -4.13 1.01
C PRO A 529 -19.83 -2.69 0.49
N PHE A 530 -19.16 -1.74 1.16
CA PHE A 530 -19.09 -0.34 0.72
C PHE A 530 -18.07 -0.10 -0.40
N GLN A 531 -17.20 -1.06 -0.71
CA GLN A 531 -16.30 -0.99 -1.86
C GLN A 531 -16.91 -1.54 -3.15
N SER A 532 -18.18 -1.97 -3.13
CA SER A 532 -18.87 -2.45 -4.32
C SER A 532 -19.07 -1.34 -5.37
N LEU A 533 -19.12 -1.74 -6.64
CA LEU A 533 -19.38 -0.82 -7.76
C LEU A 533 -20.74 -0.10 -7.60
N SER A 534 -21.76 -0.80 -7.07
CA SER A 534 -23.08 -0.23 -6.83
C SER A 534 -23.03 0.97 -5.88
N VAL A 535 -22.31 0.84 -4.76
CA VAL A 535 -22.10 1.92 -3.78
C VAL A 535 -21.33 3.08 -4.41
N LYS A 536 -20.26 2.80 -5.17
CA LYS A 536 -19.49 3.84 -5.87
C LYS A 536 -20.35 4.62 -6.88
N CYS A 537 -21.22 3.95 -7.62
CA CYS A 537 -22.20 4.59 -8.51
C CYS A 537 -23.15 5.52 -7.74
N ILE A 538 -23.67 5.08 -6.58
CA ILE A 538 -24.57 5.91 -5.76
C ILE A 538 -23.81 7.13 -5.23
N GLY A 539 -22.59 6.93 -4.74
CA GLY A 539 -21.73 7.99 -4.23
C GLY A 539 -21.46 9.08 -5.27
N VAL A 540 -20.98 8.72 -6.46
CA VAL A 540 -20.73 9.71 -7.53
C VAL A 540 -22.01 10.43 -7.96
N LEU A 541 -23.13 9.71 -8.07
CA LEU A 541 -24.41 10.32 -8.42
C LEU A 541 -24.85 11.37 -7.41
N GLY A 542 -24.70 11.09 -6.12
CA GLY A 542 -25.07 12.07 -5.11
C GLY A 542 -24.22 13.34 -5.18
N GLN A 543 -22.92 13.23 -5.44
CA GLN A 543 -22.04 14.39 -5.64
C GLN A 543 -22.42 15.22 -6.89
N LEU A 544 -22.86 14.57 -7.96
CA LEU A 544 -23.31 15.24 -9.19
C LEU A 544 -24.65 15.98 -9.03
N ALA A 545 -25.40 15.70 -7.97
CA ALA A 545 -26.72 16.28 -7.68
C ALA A 545 -26.70 17.46 -6.71
N LEU A 546 -25.55 17.77 -6.10
CA LEU A 546 -25.38 18.90 -5.17
C LEU A 546 -25.52 20.25 -5.88
N ASP A 547 -25.99 21.26 -5.17
CA ASP A 547 -26.07 22.65 -5.66
C ASP A 547 -24.69 23.15 -6.15
N PRO A 548 -24.64 23.97 -7.21
CA PRO A 548 -25.70 24.38 -8.17
C PRO A 548 -25.98 23.42 -9.35
N ALA A 549 -26.23 22.12 -9.10
CA ALA A 549 -26.63 21.20 -10.16
C ALA A 549 -27.93 21.63 -10.88
N PRO A 550 -28.03 21.43 -12.22
CA PRO A 550 -29.26 21.66 -12.95
C PRO A 550 -30.44 20.85 -12.38
N ILE A 551 -31.62 21.46 -12.31
CA ILE A 551 -32.83 20.86 -11.74
C ILE A 551 -33.12 19.49 -12.36
N ASP A 552 -33.02 19.36 -13.69
CA ASP A 552 -33.28 18.09 -14.39
C ASP A 552 -32.32 16.96 -13.95
N ARG A 553 -31.04 17.28 -13.75
CA ARG A 553 -30.05 16.33 -13.25
C ARG A 553 -30.37 15.92 -11.81
N ASN A 554 -30.64 16.90 -10.94
CA ASN A 554 -31.02 16.63 -9.55
C ASN A 554 -32.30 15.77 -9.49
N HIS A 555 -33.28 16.05 -10.35
CA HIS A 555 -34.51 15.29 -10.46
C HIS A 555 -34.29 13.84 -10.85
N ASP A 556 -33.52 13.58 -11.91
CA ASP A 556 -33.17 12.23 -12.37
C ASP A 556 -32.50 11.42 -11.25
N ILE A 557 -31.52 12.02 -10.57
CA ILE A 557 -30.73 11.38 -9.53
C ILE A 557 -31.56 11.18 -8.25
N GLY A 558 -32.28 12.21 -7.79
CA GLY A 558 -33.14 12.13 -6.62
C GLY A 558 -34.23 11.06 -6.78
N THR A 559 -34.84 10.98 -7.96
CA THR A 559 -35.83 9.94 -8.28
C THR A 559 -35.21 8.54 -8.22
N PHE A 560 -33.99 8.38 -8.76
CA PHE A 560 -33.26 7.12 -8.67
C PHE A 560 -32.98 6.72 -7.21
N LEU A 561 -32.43 7.62 -6.38
CA LEU A 561 -32.13 7.36 -4.97
C LEU A 561 -33.39 6.96 -4.17
N ILE A 562 -34.49 7.70 -4.33
CA ILE A 562 -35.76 7.38 -3.66
C ILE A 562 -36.31 6.02 -4.14
N THR A 563 -36.14 5.68 -5.41
CA THR A 563 -36.55 4.37 -5.95
C THR A 563 -35.73 3.23 -5.35
N LEU A 564 -34.42 3.42 -5.14
CA LEU A 564 -33.58 2.43 -4.46
C LEU A 564 -34.07 2.15 -3.03
N LEU A 565 -34.39 3.20 -2.27
CA LEU A 565 -34.90 3.08 -0.91
C LEU A 565 -36.28 2.38 -0.88
N ALA A 566 -37.16 2.75 -1.82
CA ALA A 566 -38.46 2.11 -1.95
C ALA A 566 -38.36 0.61 -2.28
N GLY A 567 -37.28 0.20 -2.95
CA GLY A 567 -36.97 -1.19 -3.34
C GLY A 567 -36.56 -2.12 -2.19
N LEU A 568 -36.36 -1.60 -0.97
CA LEU A 568 -36.10 -2.45 0.20
C LEU A 568 -37.22 -3.49 0.41
N PRO A 569 -36.86 -4.77 0.71
CA PRO A 569 -35.54 -5.27 1.09
C PRO A 569 -34.65 -5.79 -0.06
N GLU A 570 -35.05 -5.67 -1.33
CA GLU A 570 -34.27 -6.20 -2.47
C GLU A 570 -33.02 -5.37 -2.78
N THR A 571 -32.97 -4.12 -2.32
CA THR A 571 -31.79 -3.26 -2.40
C THR A 571 -30.76 -3.69 -1.35
N PRO A 572 -29.48 -3.93 -1.72
CA PRO A 572 -28.43 -4.24 -0.77
C PRO A 572 -28.32 -3.20 0.35
N THR A 573 -27.93 -3.63 1.54
CA THR A 573 -27.89 -2.75 2.71
C THR A 573 -26.90 -1.60 2.56
N ALA A 574 -25.70 -1.85 2.01
CA ALA A 574 -24.70 -0.81 1.77
C ALA A 574 -25.21 0.25 0.78
N ASP A 575 -25.83 -0.17 -0.33
CA ASP A 575 -26.47 0.70 -1.32
C ASP A 575 -27.55 1.59 -0.67
N ALA A 576 -28.40 1.01 0.19
CA ALA A 576 -29.45 1.76 0.88
C ALA A 576 -28.89 2.78 1.90
N VAL A 577 -27.82 2.42 2.61
CA VAL A 577 -27.13 3.34 3.53
C VAL A 577 -26.51 4.51 2.77
N GLU A 578 -25.81 4.23 1.68
CA GLU A 578 -25.20 5.27 0.85
C GLU A 578 -26.27 6.17 0.23
N ALA A 579 -27.36 5.60 -0.30
CA ALA A 579 -28.46 6.37 -0.87
C ALA A 579 -29.13 7.29 0.16
N LEU A 580 -29.25 6.86 1.42
CA LEU A 580 -29.74 7.72 2.51
C LEU A 580 -28.80 8.90 2.76
N ASN A 581 -27.50 8.66 2.88
CA ASN A 581 -26.51 9.71 3.10
C ASN A 581 -26.54 10.74 1.96
N GLN A 582 -26.54 10.29 0.71
CA GLN A 582 -26.64 11.21 -0.44
C GLN A 582 -27.94 12.01 -0.43
N VAL A 583 -29.09 11.42 -0.06
CA VAL A 583 -30.36 12.17 0.08
C VAL A 583 -30.28 13.24 1.16
N PHE A 584 -29.60 12.96 2.28
CA PHE A 584 -29.43 13.94 3.35
C PHE A 584 -28.59 15.12 2.87
N ASP A 585 -27.48 14.85 2.19
CA ASP A 585 -26.56 15.87 1.70
C ASP A 585 -27.19 16.76 0.63
N ILE A 586 -27.85 16.14 -0.37
CA ILE A 586 -28.47 16.87 -1.48
C ILE A 586 -29.55 17.82 -0.97
N TYR A 587 -30.44 17.33 -0.12
CA TYR A 587 -31.64 18.06 0.32
C TYR A 587 -31.49 18.65 1.74
N ALA A 588 -30.27 18.97 2.16
CA ALA A 588 -29.99 19.53 3.48
C ALA A 588 -30.54 20.96 3.69
N ASP A 589 -30.54 21.78 2.64
CA ASP A 589 -30.89 23.20 2.69
C ASP A 589 -32.19 23.50 1.92
N GLU A 590 -33.06 24.32 2.51
CA GLU A 590 -34.30 24.81 1.90
C GLU A 590 -34.07 25.94 0.88
N SER A 591 -32.89 26.56 0.90
CA SER A 591 -32.51 27.64 -0.01
C SER A 591 -32.14 27.15 -1.42
N TYR A 592 -31.83 25.86 -1.57
CA TYR A 592 -31.44 25.27 -2.85
C TYR A 592 -32.60 25.20 -3.84
N SER A 593 -32.32 25.52 -5.10
CA SER A 593 -33.34 25.63 -6.15
C SER A 593 -34.16 24.36 -6.33
N TYR A 594 -33.53 23.20 -6.21
CA TYR A 594 -34.17 21.89 -6.36
C TYR A 594 -34.91 21.42 -5.10
N ASP A 595 -34.81 22.10 -3.95
CA ASP A 595 -35.55 21.65 -2.76
C ASP A 595 -37.06 21.76 -3.00
N LYS A 596 -37.50 22.95 -3.39
CA LYS A 596 -38.89 23.18 -3.77
C LYS A 596 -39.25 22.43 -5.06
N GLU A 597 -38.42 22.58 -6.09
CA GLU A 597 -38.77 22.13 -7.44
C GLU A 597 -38.74 20.61 -7.61
N VAL A 598 -37.94 19.89 -6.81
CA VAL A 598 -37.80 18.43 -6.87
C VAL A 598 -38.29 17.79 -5.58
N PHE A 599 -37.67 18.05 -4.43
CA PHE A 599 -37.97 17.31 -3.19
C PHE A 599 -39.44 17.45 -2.77
N TRP A 600 -39.96 18.67 -2.76
CA TRP A 600 -41.35 18.94 -2.37
C TRP A 600 -42.35 18.58 -3.47
N ASN A 601 -42.12 19.02 -4.72
CA ASN A 601 -43.01 18.73 -5.84
C ASN A 601 -43.19 17.22 -6.10
N ASN A 602 -42.11 16.43 -5.95
CA ASN A 602 -42.16 14.98 -6.16
C ASN A 602 -42.55 14.19 -4.90
N ASN A 603 -42.91 14.88 -3.81
CA ASN A 603 -43.31 14.27 -2.53
C ASN A 603 -42.26 13.29 -1.96
N PHE A 604 -40.97 13.59 -2.06
CA PHE A 604 -39.92 12.71 -1.53
C PHE A 604 -40.04 12.49 -0.02
N LEU A 605 -40.50 13.49 0.73
CA LEU A 605 -40.78 13.36 2.17
C LEU A 605 -41.71 12.17 2.48
N LYS A 606 -42.77 12.00 1.69
CA LYS A 606 -43.74 10.91 1.89
C LYS A 606 -43.10 9.54 1.65
N HIS A 607 -42.32 9.41 0.58
CA HIS A 607 -41.63 8.16 0.24
C HIS A 607 -40.58 7.78 1.30
N LEU A 608 -39.85 8.76 1.82
CA LEU A 608 -38.89 8.55 2.92
C LEU A 608 -39.61 8.10 4.20
N ASP A 609 -40.74 8.71 4.55
CA ASP A 609 -41.58 8.30 5.69
C ASP A 609 -42.05 6.85 5.58
N GLU A 610 -42.49 6.43 4.40
CA GLU A 610 -42.90 5.05 4.12
C GLU A 610 -41.73 4.05 4.15
N THR A 611 -40.49 4.53 3.95
CA THR A 611 -39.27 3.72 3.96
C THR A 611 -38.76 3.46 5.38
N VAL A 612 -38.98 4.36 6.36
CA VAL A 612 -38.52 4.21 7.76
C VAL A 612 -38.71 2.80 8.35
N PRO A 613 -39.92 2.17 8.31
CA PRO A 613 -40.09 0.83 8.87
C PRO A 613 -39.28 -0.25 8.12
N LYS A 614 -39.06 -0.07 6.81
CA LYS A 614 -38.24 -0.99 6.00
C LYS A 614 -36.77 -0.89 6.40
N VAL A 615 -36.23 0.32 6.54
CA VAL A 615 -34.83 0.53 6.97
C VAL A 615 -34.59 -0.05 8.37
N ARG A 616 -35.53 0.18 9.31
CA ARG A 616 -35.45 -0.43 10.66
C ARG A 616 -35.45 -1.95 10.65
N THR A 617 -36.12 -2.57 9.67
CA THR A 617 -36.15 -4.03 9.52
C THR A 617 -34.84 -4.53 8.92
N MET A 618 -34.36 -3.87 7.86
CA MET A 618 -33.07 -4.16 7.21
C MET A 618 -31.90 -4.13 8.20
N ILE A 619 -31.82 -3.13 9.07
CA ILE A 619 -30.76 -3.02 10.09
C ILE A 619 -30.76 -4.22 11.03
N LYS A 620 -31.96 -4.67 11.44
CA LYS A 620 -32.10 -5.80 12.36
C LYS A 620 -31.64 -7.12 11.75
N SER A 621 -31.63 -7.25 10.42
CA SER A 621 -31.11 -8.45 9.74
C SER A 621 -29.59 -8.49 9.59
N ILE A 622 -28.87 -7.39 9.89
CA ILE A 622 -27.41 -7.36 9.81
C ILE A 622 -26.81 -8.10 11.02
N ASP A 623 -25.97 -9.10 10.76
CA ASP A 623 -25.18 -9.74 11.80
C ASP A 623 -24.04 -8.82 12.26
N LYS A 624 -24.16 -8.30 13.49
CA LYS A 624 -23.18 -7.39 14.10
C LYS A 624 -21.79 -8.01 14.29
N ARG A 625 -21.67 -9.34 14.39
CA ARG A 625 -20.37 -10.00 14.59
C ARG A 625 -19.63 -10.17 13.28
N ALA A 626 -20.37 -10.49 12.22
CA ALA A 626 -19.78 -10.67 10.89
C ALA A 626 -19.57 -9.33 10.17
N ASN A 627 -20.47 -8.35 10.37
CA ASN A 627 -20.47 -7.08 9.65
C ASN A 627 -20.67 -5.91 10.62
N SER A 628 -19.71 -5.70 11.54
CA SER A 628 -19.79 -4.66 12.57
C SER A 628 -19.86 -3.24 11.98
N GLU A 629 -19.06 -2.97 10.95
CA GLU A 629 -18.97 -1.65 10.32
C GLU A 629 -20.25 -1.29 9.55
N LEU A 630 -20.74 -2.22 8.71
CA LEU A 630 -22.02 -2.07 8.02
C LEU A 630 -23.16 -1.84 9.02
N ARG A 631 -23.13 -2.52 10.16
CA ARG A 631 -24.13 -2.32 11.21
C ARG A 631 -24.05 -0.92 11.81
N LEU A 632 -22.85 -0.45 12.15
CA LEU A 632 -22.62 0.87 12.72
C LEU A 632 -23.15 1.98 11.80
N ARG A 633 -22.72 1.98 10.54
CA ARG A 633 -23.15 2.98 9.53
C ARG A 633 -24.66 2.92 9.27
N ALA A 634 -25.27 1.73 9.30
CA ALA A 634 -26.71 1.62 9.11
C ALA A 634 -27.51 2.15 10.32
N ASP A 635 -27.04 1.90 11.55
CA ASP A 635 -27.64 2.47 12.77
C ASP A 635 -27.58 4.01 12.74
N GLU A 636 -26.45 4.59 12.31
CA GLU A 636 -26.30 6.03 12.10
C GLU A 636 -27.26 6.58 11.03
N ALA A 637 -27.35 5.93 9.87
CA ALA A 637 -28.22 6.35 8.78
C ALA A 637 -29.70 6.43 9.20
N VAL A 638 -30.18 5.50 10.05
CA VAL A 638 -31.55 5.59 10.58
C VAL A 638 -31.72 6.70 11.61
N LEU A 639 -30.72 6.95 12.45
CA LEU A 639 -30.75 8.10 13.36
C LEU A 639 -30.88 9.40 12.56
N ASN A 640 -30.05 9.57 11.53
CA ASN A 640 -30.04 10.73 10.65
C ASN A 640 -31.33 10.83 9.81
N LEU A 641 -31.89 9.72 9.33
CA LEU A 641 -33.18 9.72 8.64
C LEU A 641 -34.31 10.31 9.50
N ASN A 642 -34.41 9.90 10.77
CA ASN A 642 -35.48 10.43 11.66
C ASN A 642 -35.27 11.93 11.95
N ARG A 643 -34.01 12.36 12.11
CA ARG A 643 -33.66 13.78 12.30
C ARG A 643 -34.00 14.61 11.06
N PHE A 644 -33.57 14.13 9.89
CA PHE A 644 -33.82 14.75 8.60
C PHE A 644 -35.33 14.92 8.32
N LEU A 645 -36.14 13.88 8.53
CA LEU A 645 -37.60 13.94 8.39
C LEU A 645 -38.24 14.96 9.34
N THR A 646 -37.73 15.07 10.57
CA THR A 646 -38.21 16.05 11.56
C THR A 646 -37.88 17.48 11.10
N TYR A 647 -36.65 17.69 10.65
CA TYR A 647 -36.18 18.96 10.09
C TYR A 647 -37.03 19.38 8.88
N LYS A 648 -37.20 18.50 7.89
CA LYS A 648 -38.00 18.80 6.69
C LYS A 648 -39.45 19.14 7.00
N ARG A 649 -40.09 18.47 7.96
CA ARG A 649 -41.46 18.81 8.39
C ARG A 649 -41.56 20.21 9.01
N LYS A 650 -40.55 20.63 9.76
CA LYS A 650 -40.48 21.97 10.37
C LYS A 650 -40.36 23.07 9.30
N ASN A 651 -39.62 22.77 8.24
CA ASN A 651 -39.29 23.68 7.14
C ASN A 651 -40.12 23.43 5.89
N LYS A 652 -41.39 23.02 6.06
CA LYS A 652 -42.29 22.82 4.92
C LYS A 652 -42.58 24.17 4.25
N PRO A 653 -42.38 24.32 2.93
CA PRO A 653 -42.64 25.57 2.24
C PRO A 653 -44.11 25.99 2.44
N GLN A 654 -44.31 27.26 2.75
CA GLN A 654 -45.66 27.82 2.87
C GLN A 654 -46.34 27.81 1.50
N ALA A 655 -47.61 27.39 1.50
CA ALA A 655 -48.41 27.15 0.30
C ALA A 655 -48.68 28.42 -0.52
#